data_AF-A0A517MLT9-F1
#
_entry.id   AF-A0A517MLT9-F1
#
_cell.length_a   1.000
_cell.length_b   1.000
_cell.length_c   1.000
_cell.angle_alpha   90.00
_cell.angle_beta   90.00
_cell.angle_gamma   90.00
#
_symmetry.space_group_name_H-M   'P 1'
#
loop_
_entity.id
_entity.type
_entity.pdbx_description
1 polymer ?
#
loop_
_entity_poly.entity_id
_entity_poly.type
_entity_poly.pdbx_seq_one_letter_code
_entity_poly.pdbx_strand_id
1 'polypeptide(L)'
;MGGVLQFGFLADRRKPTAQQPGSPTLRRFDFRRSVTKVGGDLRLEFLADRRKPTGQQLGSPTLRRFDFRRSVTKVVGDLRLRFLADRRKPTGQQLGSPKRVPLFLLAFFCCCAASQVVNAQKTIPEDPWARFHFEGNQAFSDAALRKALIADPTFLLATHPLGSSDELEGVIRNGLVYGYRRKGFPSPIISVTSQADPPLTTIRIDEGARMLCGKIRIQGGVTLDPERLIERLTKRFPKPNTFPAFVEAGGEIRQRWVNEKGKTVPLVDPVWEPGTPVSLDTETELHAAVVRGIADLGYSSAIVFTRVELNEETHSASLVIEIAEEGSKDKAESIECIGYQVNTPEQIAQAIGWHPNDEIDRSKIEEWTKQLWLSGRFSDQSVRFLRNKEGSGYLVVKVTEVPKMPSLGQSLSESAEVFRRAGNWIGGSQERHDDLVFTFVDDHRRLRWIQSSKGSLLQYFSSSEPNESIPRWSILFDDEQLVLDHQANPLHWSAGIAGADFHVHAQTGILADGKSEDGFARLNFTGNWKTGRNEGQSLFQHAFAVSPADWLAFAYKPGLEQKIVDGVLIAEHPKQRCRIDVATGRVLQWDSDRGGVYFQKGLYEKERTVLLDAVAEKQNAYQAKHPLTSLAQFLCAAPIWNDIHEAIRDGEPVVEEASDAQRRAVQKLLAAGLLEPLDLWIGKQEQGRGEERFFVPSNDLGPKSPFGMGIQLVARASLEYGPQIFPEGEWPLKVLRESALVGLGKPRYFKPVLKGLLEDPKIGPLCLGSVAGLLAHIDSNLASQLARQALLRVDQEHFASDLTGLLAGPGGNWFKEMLSALEGLEEEEWDALSSGVLKNFPRGQALLQRIREQLIKQDSHIDKAIYQVIEPDLRSALQGMVKPT
;
A
#
# COMPACT_ATOMS: atom_id res chain seq x y z
N MET A 1 -8.28 2.98 0.58
CA MET A 1 -6.98 2.30 0.79
C MET A 1 -5.89 3.04 0.00
N GLY A 2 -4.60 2.74 0.17
CA GLY A 2 -3.54 3.39 -0.61
C GLY A 2 -2.21 2.63 -0.64
N GLY A 3 -1.72 2.35 -1.86
CA GLY A 3 -0.39 1.81 -2.13
C GLY A 3 0.62 2.92 -2.46
N VAL A 4 1.91 2.61 -2.35
CA VAL A 4 3.01 3.47 -2.82
C VAL A 4 3.86 2.67 -3.79
N LEU A 5 3.96 3.13 -5.02
CA LEU A 5 4.89 2.61 -6.03
C LEU A 5 6.09 3.56 -6.14
N GLN A 6 7.29 2.98 -6.06
CA GLN A 6 8.55 3.71 -6.18
C GLN A 6 9.41 3.03 -7.25
N PHE A 7 9.70 3.78 -8.31
CA PHE A 7 10.60 3.37 -9.38
C PHE A 7 11.91 4.16 -9.27
N GLY A 8 13.04 3.52 -9.57
CA GLY A 8 14.35 4.14 -9.54
C GLY A 8 15.21 3.62 -10.68
N PHE A 9 15.55 4.50 -11.61
CA PHE A 9 16.42 4.20 -12.73
C PHE A 9 17.88 4.40 -12.32
N LEU A 10 18.74 3.42 -12.61
CA LEU A 10 20.19 3.46 -12.44
C LEU A 10 20.83 2.91 -13.70
N ALA A 11 21.74 3.67 -14.32
CA ALA A 11 22.47 3.22 -15.49
C ALA A 11 23.51 2.14 -15.11
N ASP A 12 23.37 0.94 -15.66
CA ASP A 12 24.29 -0.18 -15.40
C ASP A 12 25.63 -0.03 -16.14
N ARG A 13 26.68 -0.67 -15.62
CA ARG A 13 28.06 -0.60 -16.10
C ARG A 13 28.54 -1.96 -16.60
N ARG A 14 28.83 -2.08 -17.90
CA ARG A 14 29.73 -3.13 -18.41
C ARG A 14 31.13 -2.54 -18.63
N LYS A 15 32.18 -3.25 -18.19
CA LYS A 15 33.59 -3.04 -18.57
C LYS A 15 34.14 -4.37 -19.12
N PRO A 16 35.05 -4.35 -20.10
CA PRO A 16 35.60 -5.57 -20.68
C PRO A 16 36.56 -6.28 -19.72
N THR A 17 36.58 -7.61 -19.77
CA THR A 17 37.33 -8.47 -18.85
C THR A 17 38.73 -8.80 -19.36
N ALA A 18 39.75 -8.68 -18.51
CA ALA A 18 41.08 -9.25 -18.71
C ALA A 18 41.37 -10.33 -17.64
N GLN A 19 42.27 -11.27 -17.93
CA GLN A 19 42.37 -12.56 -17.24
C GLN A 19 43.41 -12.63 -16.10
N GLN A 20 43.26 -13.69 -15.26
CA GLN A 20 44.31 -14.40 -14.48
C GLN A 20 44.83 -13.75 -13.16
N PRO A 21 45.51 -14.51 -12.25
CA PRO A 21 44.91 -15.56 -11.42
C PRO A 21 45.38 -15.58 -9.93
N GLY A 22 44.84 -16.48 -9.09
CA GLY A 22 45.53 -16.90 -7.83
C GLY A 22 44.67 -17.02 -6.56
N SER A 23 44.81 -18.16 -5.86
CA SER A 23 44.35 -18.43 -4.48
C SER A 23 45.53 -19.06 -3.71
N PRO A 24 45.67 -18.92 -2.37
CA PRO A 24 44.84 -19.59 -1.35
C PRO A 24 44.58 -18.69 -0.10
N THR A 25 44.13 -19.09 1.10
CA THR A 25 43.75 -20.39 1.73
C THR A 25 42.63 -20.16 2.76
N LEU A 26 42.04 -21.22 3.33
CA LEU A 26 41.09 -21.16 4.47
C LEU A 26 41.70 -21.71 5.78
N ARG A 27 41.32 -21.12 6.93
CA ARG A 27 41.39 -21.77 8.25
C ARG A 27 40.04 -21.68 8.97
N ARG A 28 39.59 -22.79 9.56
CA ARG A 28 38.40 -22.89 10.42
C ARG A 28 38.70 -22.40 11.84
N PHE A 29 37.68 -21.90 12.53
CA PHE A 29 37.57 -21.92 13.99
C PHE A 29 36.12 -22.22 14.39
N ASP A 30 35.93 -23.15 15.31
CA ASP A 30 34.65 -23.50 15.92
C ASP A 30 34.39 -22.68 17.19
N PHE A 31 33.12 -22.45 17.53
CA PHE A 31 32.72 -21.98 18.86
C PHE A 31 31.47 -22.69 19.38
N ARG A 32 31.52 -23.09 20.65
CA ARG A 32 30.42 -23.78 21.36
C ARG A 32 29.30 -22.82 21.76
N ARG A 33 28.07 -23.32 21.80
CA ARG A 33 26.91 -22.65 22.40
C ARG A 33 26.81 -22.96 23.91
N SER A 34 26.34 -21.99 24.66
CA SER A 34 25.49 -22.20 25.85
C SER A 34 24.28 -21.26 25.74
N VAL A 35 23.13 -21.68 26.27
CA VAL A 35 21.87 -20.94 26.24
C VAL A 35 21.20 -21.10 27.59
N THR A 36 20.76 -20.00 28.18
CA THR A 36 19.83 -20.00 29.32
C THR A 36 18.77 -18.91 29.07
N LYS A 37 17.52 -19.18 29.44
CA LYS A 37 16.35 -18.37 29.03
C LYS A 37 15.45 -18.07 30.23
N VAL A 38 15.37 -16.79 30.59
CA VAL A 38 14.35 -16.13 31.44
C VAL A 38 14.31 -14.66 30.93
N GLY A 39 13.21 -13.92 30.80
CA GLY A 39 11.80 -14.15 31.13
C GLY A 39 11.23 -12.89 31.79
N GLY A 40 10.30 -12.18 31.13
CA GLY A 40 9.66 -10.97 31.67
C GLY A 40 10.19 -9.63 31.09
N ASP A 41 9.35 -8.61 31.17
CA ASP A 41 9.52 -7.29 30.55
C ASP A 41 10.72 -6.47 31.06
N LEU A 42 11.25 -5.58 30.19
CA LEU A 42 12.14 -4.50 30.61
C LEU A 42 11.99 -3.24 29.73
N ARG A 43 11.42 -2.19 30.33
CA ARG A 43 11.76 -0.80 30.00
C ARG A 43 13.24 -0.57 30.40
N LEU A 44 14.01 0.10 29.55
CA LEU A 44 15.31 0.65 29.95
C LEU A 44 15.21 2.17 30.00
N GLU A 45 14.97 2.69 31.21
CA GLU A 45 15.38 4.04 31.59
C GLU A 45 16.79 3.96 32.21
N PHE A 46 17.69 4.88 31.86
CA PHE A 46 18.97 5.02 32.56
C PHE A 46 18.93 6.23 33.49
N LEU A 47 18.70 5.97 34.77
CA LEU A 47 19.00 6.91 35.85
C LEU A 47 20.42 6.64 36.35
N ALA A 48 21.29 7.66 36.28
CA ALA A 48 22.61 7.63 36.88
C ALA A 48 22.60 8.39 38.21
N ASP A 49 22.45 7.68 39.33
CA ASP A 49 22.63 8.29 40.66
C ASP A 49 24.11 8.36 41.04
N ARG A 50 24.51 9.47 41.67
CA ARG A 50 25.88 9.78 42.08
C ARG A 50 26.07 9.46 43.56
N ARG A 51 26.99 8.54 43.89
CA ARG A 51 27.68 8.56 45.18
C ARG A 51 29.20 8.53 44.99
N LYS A 52 29.87 9.53 45.56
CA LYS A 52 31.34 9.61 45.70
C LYS A 52 31.83 8.49 46.65
N PRO A 53 33.13 8.15 46.63
CA PRO A 53 34.04 8.89 47.51
C PRO A 53 35.46 9.18 46.92
N THR A 54 36.06 10.25 47.46
CA THR A 54 37.50 10.57 47.65
C THR A 54 38.61 9.74 46.96
N GLY A 55 39.62 10.42 46.39
CA GLY A 55 40.99 9.84 46.26
C GLY A 55 41.91 10.45 45.19
N GLN A 56 42.78 11.36 45.62
CA GLN A 56 44.01 11.90 44.99
C GLN A 56 44.58 11.37 43.65
N GLN A 57 44.89 12.34 42.78
CA GLN A 57 46.16 12.60 42.05
C GLN A 57 46.63 11.78 40.81
N LEU A 58 47.04 12.59 39.82
CA LEU A 58 48.16 12.45 38.86
C LEU A 58 48.10 11.36 37.76
N GLY A 59 48.14 11.82 36.50
CA GLY A 59 48.41 10.98 35.33
C GLY A 59 47.90 11.59 34.01
N SER A 60 48.77 12.24 33.25
CA SER A 60 48.45 12.82 31.93
C SER A 60 48.08 11.75 30.87
N PRO A 61 47.25 12.07 29.87
CA PRO A 61 46.73 11.08 28.93
C PRO A 61 47.71 10.75 27.80
N THR A 62 47.93 9.46 27.53
CA THR A 62 48.59 9.00 26.30
C THR A 62 47.54 8.63 25.26
N LEU A 63 47.38 9.49 24.25
CA LEU A 63 46.57 9.21 23.06
C LEU A 63 47.03 7.92 22.35
N ARG A 64 46.10 6.99 22.10
CA ARG A 64 46.24 6.00 21.04
C ARG A 64 45.06 6.11 20.06
N ARG A 65 45.41 6.41 18.80
CA ARG A 65 44.50 6.40 17.65
C ARG A 65 43.77 5.06 17.58
N PHE A 66 42.47 5.10 17.30
CA PHE A 66 41.79 3.98 16.66
C PHE A 66 41.60 4.29 15.17
N ASP A 67 42.12 3.41 14.34
CA ASP A 67 42.13 3.51 12.88
C ASP A 67 41.04 2.60 12.32
N PHE A 68 40.24 3.06 11.36
CA PHE A 68 39.10 2.31 10.84
C PHE A 68 39.16 2.20 9.31
N ARG A 69 39.68 1.08 8.81
CA ARG A 69 39.73 0.77 7.37
C ARG A 69 39.30 -0.66 7.05
N ARG A 70 38.43 -0.75 6.03
CA ARG A 70 37.96 -1.94 5.29
C ARG A 70 37.04 -2.87 6.12
N SER A 71 35.91 -3.32 5.56
CA SER A 71 35.85 -3.98 4.25
C SER A 71 34.61 -3.68 3.41
N VAL A 72 34.82 -3.64 2.10
CA VAL A 72 33.82 -3.57 1.02
C VAL A 72 33.80 -4.92 0.27
N THR A 73 32.75 -5.16 -0.53
CA THR A 73 32.65 -6.11 -1.68
C THR A 73 31.85 -7.41 -1.48
N LYS A 74 30.57 -7.39 -1.86
CA LYS A 74 29.99 -8.24 -2.93
C LYS A 74 28.48 -7.97 -3.08
N VAL A 75 28.09 -7.29 -4.16
CA VAL A 75 26.73 -7.36 -4.72
C VAL A 75 26.88 -7.42 -6.23
N VAL A 76 26.42 -8.52 -6.83
CA VAL A 76 26.21 -8.66 -8.28
C VAL A 76 24.76 -8.30 -8.57
N GLY A 77 24.51 -7.79 -9.78
CA GLY A 77 23.25 -7.17 -10.18
C GLY A 77 22.03 -8.09 -10.18
N ASP A 78 20.86 -7.45 -10.18
CA ASP A 78 19.56 -8.02 -10.55
C ASP A 78 18.49 -6.93 -10.40
N LEU A 79 17.74 -6.63 -11.46
CA LEU A 79 16.56 -5.74 -11.40
C LEU A 79 15.38 -6.48 -10.74
N ARG A 80 15.47 -6.72 -9.44
CA ARG A 80 14.40 -7.37 -8.66
C ARG A 80 13.45 -6.35 -8.05
N LEU A 81 12.16 -6.50 -8.33
CA LEU A 81 11.07 -6.03 -7.47
C LEU A 81 11.28 -6.56 -6.04
N ARG A 82 11.88 -5.75 -5.17
CA ARG A 82 12.16 -6.14 -3.78
C ARG A 82 10.96 -5.88 -2.88
N PHE A 83 10.12 -6.90 -2.73
CA PHE A 83 9.47 -7.09 -1.43
C PHE A 83 10.56 -7.31 -0.37
N LEU A 84 10.51 -6.54 0.72
CA LEU A 84 11.49 -6.60 1.82
C LEU A 84 11.32 -7.90 2.64
N ALA A 85 11.92 -8.99 2.15
CA ALA A 85 12.15 -10.21 2.91
C ALA A 85 13.51 -10.13 3.64
N ASP A 86 13.49 -10.17 4.97
CA ASP A 86 14.68 -10.10 5.84
C ASP A 86 15.66 -11.27 5.54
N ARG A 87 16.82 -10.95 4.97
CA ARG A 87 17.89 -11.92 4.64
C ARG A 87 18.88 -12.09 5.79
N ARG A 88 18.44 -12.74 6.88
CA ARG A 88 19.37 -13.35 7.84
C ARG A 88 19.75 -14.76 7.39
N LYS A 89 21.04 -15.10 7.37
CA LYS A 89 21.51 -16.47 7.11
C LYS A 89 21.14 -17.39 8.28
N PRO A 90 20.45 -18.54 8.06
CA PRO A 90 20.25 -19.52 9.11
C PRO A 90 21.44 -20.50 9.16
N THR A 91 22.27 -20.39 10.19
CA THR A 91 23.24 -21.44 10.56
C THR A 91 22.62 -22.34 11.65
N GLY A 92 22.21 -23.53 11.24
CA GLY A 92 21.60 -24.54 12.12
C GLY A 92 20.55 -25.36 11.37
N GLN A 93 20.53 -26.67 11.61
CA GLN A 93 19.67 -27.66 10.93
C GLN A 93 18.23 -27.17 10.70
N GLN A 94 17.81 -27.15 9.43
CA GLN A 94 16.40 -27.03 9.08
C GLN A 94 15.75 -28.41 9.21
N LEU A 95 14.89 -28.59 10.23
CA LEU A 95 13.68 -29.37 9.98
C LEU A 95 12.80 -28.53 9.04
N GLY A 96 12.30 -29.14 7.97
CA GLY A 96 11.44 -28.49 7.00
C GLY A 96 10.17 -27.96 7.66
N SER A 97 10.01 -26.64 7.74
CA SER A 97 8.83 -26.06 8.39
C SER A 97 7.61 -26.09 7.44
N PRO A 98 6.47 -26.68 7.81
CA PRO A 98 5.28 -26.85 6.93
C PRO A 98 4.50 -25.54 6.61
N LYS A 99 5.13 -24.37 6.82
CA LYS A 99 4.51 -23.04 7.00
C LYS A 99 3.88 -22.37 5.75
N ARG A 100 3.52 -23.11 4.69
CA ARG A 100 3.06 -22.50 3.42
C ARG A 100 1.87 -23.16 2.71
N VAL A 101 1.41 -24.34 3.14
CA VAL A 101 0.30 -25.06 2.47
C VAL A 101 -1.07 -24.41 2.71
N PRO A 102 -1.50 -24.08 3.96
CA PRO A 102 -2.85 -23.53 4.18
C PRO A 102 -3.04 -22.13 3.58
N LEU A 103 -1.98 -21.32 3.45
CA LEU A 103 -2.06 -20.01 2.81
C LEU A 103 -2.27 -20.12 1.29
N PHE A 104 -1.79 -21.20 0.66
CA PHE A 104 -1.96 -21.44 -0.78
C PHE A 104 -3.40 -21.89 -1.07
N LEU A 105 -3.96 -22.77 -0.22
CA LEU A 105 -5.38 -23.13 -0.27
C LEU A 105 -6.28 -21.91 -0.01
N LEU A 106 -6.03 -21.12 1.05
CA LEU A 106 -6.85 -19.94 1.33
C LEU A 106 -6.82 -18.91 0.18
N ALA A 107 -5.64 -18.67 -0.41
CA ALA A 107 -5.50 -17.79 -1.58
C ALA A 107 -6.17 -18.38 -2.83
N PHE A 108 -6.01 -19.68 -3.09
CA PHE A 108 -6.69 -20.40 -4.17
C PHE A 108 -8.21 -20.33 -4.00
N PHE A 109 -8.74 -20.56 -2.80
CA PHE A 109 -10.17 -20.43 -2.48
C PHE A 109 -10.70 -19.01 -2.67
N CYS A 110 -9.95 -17.99 -2.27
CA CYS A 110 -10.32 -16.59 -2.55
C CYS A 110 -10.22 -16.23 -4.04
N CYS A 111 -9.33 -16.88 -4.80
CA CYS A 111 -9.30 -16.79 -6.24
C CYS A 111 -10.45 -17.56 -6.90
N CYS A 112 -10.89 -18.72 -6.40
CA CYS A 112 -12.13 -19.34 -6.90
C CYS A 112 -13.38 -18.51 -6.54
N ALA A 113 -13.28 -17.66 -5.51
CA ALA A 113 -14.45 -17.05 -4.90
C ALA A 113 -15.17 -16.02 -5.75
N ALA A 114 -14.39 -15.28 -6.52
CA ALA A 114 -14.84 -14.03 -7.07
C ALA A 114 -15.15 -14.12 -8.57
N SER A 115 -15.10 -15.30 -9.22
CA SER A 115 -15.26 -15.41 -10.69
C SER A 115 -16.70 -15.50 -11.19
N GLN A 116 -17.63 -16.06 -10.42
CA GLN A 116 -18.76 -16.77 -11.05
C GLN A 116 -20.17 -16.16 -10.88
N VAL A 117 -20.29 -14.82 -10.82
CA VAL A 117 -21.62 -14.15 -10.83
C VAL A 117 -22.18 -13.96 -12.24
N VAL A 118 -21.37 -14.08 -13.31
CA VAL A 118 -21.78 -13.67 -14.67
C VAL A 118 -22.22 -14.82 -15.59
N ASN A 119 -21.66 -16.03 -15.46
CA ASN A 119 -21.97 -17.13 -16.40
C ASN A 119 -23.31 -17.87 -16.12
N ALA A 120 -24.02 -17.49 -15.06
CA ALA A 120 -25.29 -18.09 -14.64
C ALA A 120 -26.54 -17.44 -15.27
N GLN A 121 -26.55 -17.20 -16.59
CA GLN A 121 -27.71 -16.60 -17.29
C GLN A 121 -28.94 -17.53 -17.45
N LYS A 122 -29.04 -18.59 -16.64
CA LYS A 122 -30.22 -19.47 -16.53
C LYS A 122 -30.86 -19.59 -15.15
N THR A 123 -30.13 -19.23 -14.10
CA THR A 123 -30.64 -18.95 -12.75
C THR A 123 -29.50 -18.27 -12.01
N ILE A 124 -29.59 -16.97 -11.78
CA ILE A 124 -28.67 -16.28 -10.86
C ILE A 124 -28.89 -16.95 -9.49
N PRO A 125 -27.86 -17.55 -8.85
CA PRO A 125 -28.01 -17.97 -7.46
C PRO A 125 -28.34 -16.72 -6.65
N GLU A 126 -29.51 -16.72 -5.99
CA GLU A 126 -29.97 -15.56 -5.23
C GLU A 126 -28.84 -15.09 -4.31
N ASP A 127 -28.56 -13.78 -4.33
CA ASP A 127 -27.54 -13.20 -3.46
C ASP A 127 -27.85 -13.65 -2.02
N PRO A 128 -26.97 -14.42 -1.34
CA PRO A 128 -27.26 -14.99 -0.03
C PRO A 128 -27.53 -13.91 1.03
N TRP A 129 -27.18 -12.66 0.72
CA TRP A 129 -27.43 -11.48 1.53
C TRP A 129 -28.75 -10.77 1.20
N ALA A 130 -29.43 -11.11 0.10
CA ALA A 130 -30.75 -10.57 -0.25
C ALA A 130 -31.85 -10.96 0.74
N ARG A 131 -31.66 -12.04 1.52
CA ARG A 131 -32.56 -12.46 2.61
C ARG A 131 -32.75 -11.43 3.73
N PHE A 132 -31.93 -10.37 3.77
CA PHE A 132 -32.06 -9.25 4.69
C PHE A 132 -32.80 -8.10 3.99
N HIS A 133 -34.06 -7.89 4.37
CA HIS A 133 -34.92 -6.81 3.86
C HIS A 133 -35.06 -5.70 4.89
N PHE A 134 -35.05 -4.45 4.42
CA PHE A 134 -35.11 -3.28 5.28
C PHE A 134 -36.39 -2.52 5.01
N GLU A 135 -37.03 -2.04 6.07
CA GLU A 135 -38.26 -1.25 6.02
C GLU A 135 -38.08 0.01 6.88
N GLY A 136 -38.38 1.19 6.34
CA GLY A 136 -38.32 2.47 7.06
C GLY A 136 -36.97 3.20 7.03
N ASN A 137 -35.94 2.60 6.45
CA ASN A 137 -34.64 3.24 6.17
C ASN A 137 -34.76 4.30 5.06
N GLN A 138 -34.82 5.58 5.43
CA GLN A 138 -34.89 6.71 4.49
C GLN A 138 -33.52 7.33 4.24
N ALA A 139 -32.65 7.38 5.25
CA ALA A 139 -31.33 7.99 5.17
C ALA A 139 -30.26 7.09 4.51
N PHE A 140 -30.48 5.78 4.44
CA PHE A 140 -29.53 4.81 3.88
C PHE A 140 -30.22 3.75 3.03
N SER A 141 -29.64 3.45 1.88
CA SER A 141 -30.14 2.39 1.01
C SER A 141 -29.92 1.00 1.62
N ASP A 142 -30.82 0.06 1.31
CA ASP A 142 -30.70 -1.36 1.62
C ASP A 142 -29.30 -1.93 1.31
N ALA A 143 -28.76 -1.56 0.15
CA ALA A 143 -27.44 -2.02 -0.28
C ALA A 143 -26.33 -1.50 0.65
N ALA A 144 -26.41 -0.24 1.11
CA ALA A 144 -25.47 0.32 2.08
C ALA A 144 -25.58 -0.38 3.45
N LEU A 145 -26.80 -0.64 3.92
CA LEU A 145 -27.02 -1.32 5.20
C LEU A 145 -26.55 -2.79 5.16
N ARG A 146 -26.87 -3.55 4.09
CA ARG A 146 -26.35 -4.91 3.86
C ARG A 146 -24.83 -4.93 3.80
N LYS A 147 -24.22 -4.07 2.99
CA LYS A 147 -22.76 -3.97 2.82
C LYS A 147 -22.05 -3.63 4.14
N ALA A 148 -22.65 -2.79 4.97
CA ALA A 148 -22.11 -2.44 6.28
C ALA A 148 -22.21 -3.57 7.32
N LEU A 149 -23.30 -4.34 7.32
CA LEU A 149 -23.45 -5.53 8.16
C LEU A 149 -22.46 -6.63 7.73
N ILE A 150 -22.39 -6.95 6.44
CA ILE A 150 -21.43 -7.92 5.87
C ILE A 150 -19.98 -7.55 6.22
N ALA A 151 -19.65 -6.25 6.31
CA ALA A 151 -18.33 -5.80 6.68
C ALA A 151 -17.95 -6.03 8.16
N ASP A 152 -18.91 -6.33 9.05
CA ASP A 152 -18.66 -6.65 10.47
C ASP A 152 -18.45 -8.16 10.70
N PRO A 153 -17.28 -8.57 11.23
CA PRO A 153 -17.02 -9.95 11.65
C PRO A 153 -18.04 -10.53 12.64
N THR A 154 -18.68 -9.69 13.46
CA THR A 154 -19.64 -10.16 14.48
C THR A 154 -20.98 -10.54 13.83
N PHE A 155 -21.48 -9.75 12.88
CA PHE A 155 -22.60 -10.13 12.02
C PHE A 155 -22.30 -11.42 11.23
N LEU A 156 -21.15 -11.51 10.57
CA LEU A 156 -20.77 -12.72 9.82
C LEU A 156 -20.73 -13.97 10.72
N LEU A 157 -20.24 -13.84 11.96
CA LEU A 157 -20.30 -14.92 12.96
C LEU A 157 -21.75 -15.27 13.34
N ALA A 158 -22.60 -14.28 13.58
CA ALA A 158 -24.00 -14.50 13.97
C ALA A 158 -24.85 -15.11 12.85
N THR A 159 -24.50 -14.86 11.57
CA THR A 159 -25.13 -15.51 10.41
C THR A 159 -24.71 -16.98 10.19
N HIS A 160 -23.84 -17.53 11.04
CA HIS A 160 -23.39 -18.93 10.97
C HIS A 160 -24.57 -19.91 11.15
N PRO A 161 -24.65 -21.05 10.42
CA PRO A 161 -25.76 -22.02 10.54
C PRO A 161 -25.97 -22.67 11.92
N LEU A 162 -25.02 -22.48 12.84
CA LEU A 162 -25.11 -22.93 14.24
C LEU A 162 -25.37 -21.77 15.23
N GLY A 163 -25.59 -20.56 14.72
CA GLY A 163 -26.09 -19.42 15.48
C GLY A 163 -27.58 -19.53 15.76
N SER A 164 -28.06 -18.87 16.81
CA SER A 164 -29.49 -18.72 17.07
C SER A 164 -30.03 -17.46 16.40
N SER A 165 -31.31 -17.48 16.03
CA SER A 165 -31.99 -16.29 15.51
C SER A 165 -31.88 -15.11 16.49
N ASP A 166 -32.09 -15.33 17.79
CA ASP A 166 -31.96 -14.32 18.84
C ASP A 166 -30.59 -13.62 18.84
N GLU A 167 -29.50 -14.36 18.56
CA GLU A 167 -28.16 -13.80 18.47
C GLU A 167 -27.99 -12.94 17.21
N LEU A 168 -28.46 -13.44 16.07
CA LEU A 168 -28.44 -12.69 14.81
C LEU A 168 -29.28 -11.40 14.92
N GLU A 169 -30.47 -11.48 15.49
CA GLU A 169 -31.34 -10.33 15.74
C GLU A 169 -30.70 -9.32 16.71
N GLY A 170 -30.05 -9.81 17.78
CA GLY A 170 -29.31 -8.98 18.72
C GLY A 170 -28.13 -8.26 18.06
N VAL A 171 -27.34 -8.96 17.24
CA VAL A 171 -26.18 -8.39 16.54
C VAL A 171 -26.60 -7.38 15.47
N ILE A 172 -27.61 -7.70 14.64
CA ILE A 172 -28.17 -6.76 13.66
C ILE A 172 -28.69 -5.50 14.37
N ARG A 173 -29.52 -5.66 15.40
CA ARG A 173 -30.12 -4.54 16.14
C ARG A 173 -29.05 -3.65 16.75
N ASN A 174 -28.10 -4.21 17.49
CA ASN A 174 -27.04 -3.44 18.14
C ASN A 174 -26.12 -2.76 17.13
N GLY A 175 -25.71 -3.49 16.08
CA GLY A 175 -24.83 -2.96 15.04
C GLY A 175 -25.46 -1.80 14.26
N LEU A 176 -26.74 -1.93 13.88
CA LEU A 176 -27.47 -0.86 13.21
C LEU A 176 -27.76 0.31 14.16
N VAL A 177 -28.25 0.09 15.39
CA VAL A 177 -28.52 1.18 16.36
C VAL A 177 -27.28 2.04 16.57
N TYR A 178 -26.12 1.41 16.79
CA TYR A 178 -24.87 2.12 17.03
C TYR A 178 -24.33 2.77 15.73
N GLY A 179 -24.52 2.15 14.57
CA GLY A 179 -24.23 2.77 13.27
C GLY A 179 -25.08 4.02 12.98
N TYR A 180 -26.37 3.98 13.30
CA TYR A 180 -27.29 5.12 13.19
C TYR A 180 -26.95 6.23 14.20
N ARG A 181 -26.60 5.89 15.45
CA ARG A 181 -26.11 6.86 16.45
C ARG A 181 -24.84 7.57 16.02
N ARG A 182 -23.88 6.87 15.42
CA ARG A 182 -22.70 7.49 14.76
C ARG A 182 -23.01 8.29 13.50
N LYS A 183 -24.25 8.30 13.02
CA LYS A 183 -24.73 9.06 11.86
C LYS A 183 -25.75 10.14 12.22
N GLY A 184 -25.84 10.51 13.50
CA GLY A 184 -26.64 11.62 14.01
C GLY A 184 -28.00 11.26 14.59
N PHE A 185 -28.41 9.99 14.56
CA PHE A 185 -29.73 9.58 15.02
C PHE A 185 -29.66 9.14 16.49
N PRO A 186 -30.20 9.91 17.46
CA PRO A 186 -29.95 9.63 18.87
C PRO A 186 -30.73 8.41 19.39
N SER A 187 -31.95 8.20 18.90
CA SER A 187 -32.87 7.18 19.42
C SER A 187 -33.52 6.33 18.32
N PRO A 188 -32.74 5.70 17.41
CA PRO A 188 -33.29 4.86 16.35
C PRO A 188 -33.94 3.61 16.97
N ILE A 189 -35.17 3.31 16.57
CA ILE A 189 -35.90 2.11 17.03
C ILE A 189 -35.76 1.04 15.95
N ILE A 190 -35.04 -0.02 16.27
CA ILE A 190 -34.78 -1.12 15.34
C ILE A 190 -35.40 -2.40 15.89
N SER A 191 -36.25 -3.00 15.07
CA SER A 191 -36.84 -4.32 15.30
C SER A 191 -36.45 -5.25 14.16
N VAL A 192 -36.03 -6.45 14.53
CA VAL A 192 -35.64 -7.51 13.61
C VAL A 192 -36.63 -8.65 13.80
N THR A 193 -37.02 -9.33 12.74
CA THR A 193 -37.90 -10.49 12.80
C THR A 193 -37.46 -11.51 11.77
N SER A 194 -37.04 -12.68 12.25
CA SER A 194 -36.60 -13.80 11.43
C SER A 194 -37.75 -14.77 11.17
N GLN A 195 -38.06 -15.02 9.90
CA GLN A 195 -38.96 -16.08 9.46
C GLN A 195 -38.15 -17.35 9.13
N ALA A 196 -38.74 -18.53 9.39
CA ALA A 196 -38.02 -19.80 9.29
C ALA A 196 -38.05 -20.44 7.89
N ASP A 197 -39.08 -20.15 7.07
CA ASP A 197 -39.30 -20.78 5.77
C ASP A 197 -40.09 -19.85 4.81
N PRO A 198 -39.47 -19.30 3.75
CA PRO A 198 -38.01 -19.27 3.52
C PRO A 198 -37.29 -18.46 4.63
N PRO A 199 -35.98 -18.65 4.82
CA PRO A 199 -35.20 -17.98 5.87
C PRO A 199 -35.01 -16.48 5.56
N LEU A 200 -36.02 -15.68 5.86
CA LEU A 200 -36.13 -14.25 5.57
C LEU A 200 -36.02 -13.43 6.86
N THR A 201 -35.20 -12.38 6.85
CA THR A 201 -35.04 -11.47 8.00
C THR A 201 -35.51 -10.08 7.61
N THR A 202 -36.67 -9.67 8.13
CA THR A 202 -37.19 -8.30 7.98
C THR A 202 -36.65 -7.42 9.11
N ILE A 203 -36.09 -6.28 8.74
CA ILE A 203 -35.46 -5.30 9.62
C ILE A 203 -36.23 -3.98 9.50
N ARG A 204 -37.07 -3.70 10.49
CA ARG A 204 -37.84 -2.45 10.58
C ARG A 204 -37.08 -1.41 11.37
N ILE A 205 -36.91 -0.25 10.77
CA ILE A 205 -36.13 0.88 11.29
C ILE A 205 -37.05 2.10 11.34
N ASP A 206 -37.28 2.64 12.53
CA ASP A 206 -37.63 4.04 12.71
C ASP A 206 -36.33 4.78 13.02
N GLU A 207 -35.86 5.60 12.07
CA GLU A 207 -34.58 6.31 12.18
C GLU A 207 -34.64 7.40 13.26
N GLY A 208 -35.82 7.98 13.52
CA GLY A 208 -35.98 9.17 14.33
C GLY A 208 -35.37 10.44 13.71
N ALA A 209 -35.35 11.53 14.49
CA ALA A 209 -34.79 12.81 14.02
C ALA A 209 -33.26 12.78 13.96
N ARG A 210 -32.69 13.26 12.84
CA ARG A 210 -31.24 13.33 12.65
C ARG A 210 -30.66 14.63 13.22
N MET A 211 -29.75 14.52 14.17
CA MET A 211 -29.01 15.64 14.76
C MET A 211 -27.78 15.99 13.93
N LEU A 212 -27.57 17.29 13.70
CA LEU A 212 -26.39 17.83 13.00
C LEU A 212 -25.43 18.51 13.98
N CYS A 213 -24.13 18.47 13.70
CA CYS A 213 -23.12 19.26 14.39
C CYS A 213 -23.43 20.75 14.28
N GLY A 214 -23.76 21.38 15.41
CA GLY A 214 -23.98 22.81 15.56
C GLY A 214 -22.74 23.53 16.08
N LYS A 215 -22.95 24.53 16.94
CA LYS A 215 -21.88 25.40 17.44
C LYS A 215 -21.02 24.71 18.51
N ILE A 216 -19.74 25.05 18.53
CA ILE A 216 -18.86 24.77 19.67
C ILE A 216 -19.04 25.92 20.67
N ARG A 217 -19.20 25.59 21.96
CA ARG A 217 -19.25 26.54 23.08
C ARG A 217 -18.07 26.27 23.99
N ILE A 218 -17.19 27.26 24.15
CA ILE A 218 -16.06 27.21 25.08
C ILE A 218 -16.43 28.05 26.31
N GLN A 219 -16.20 27.51 27.50
CA GLN A 219 -16.43 28.14 28.80
C GLN A 219 -15.13 28.07 29.63
N GLY A 220 -14.80 29.12 30.36
CA GLY A 220 -13.49 29.27 30.99
C GLY A 220 -12.39 29.62 29.96
N GLY A 221 -11.14 29.63 30.43
CA GLY A 221 -9.99 30.16 29.68
C GLY A 221 -9.95 31.70 29.68
N VAL A 222 -8.81 32.27 30.07
CA VAL A 222 -8.55 33.72 30.14
C VAL A 222 -7.60 34.16 29.03
N THR A 223 -6.60 33.33 28.66
CA THR A 223 -5.58 33.69 27.67
C THR A 223 -5.58 32.83 26.40
N LEU A 224 -6.29 31.69 26.41
CA LEU A 224 -6.50 30.81 25.28
C LEU A 224 -7.43 31.47 24.26
N ASP A 225 -6.99 31.47 23.00
CA ASP A 225 -7.78 31.97 21.87
C ASP A 225 -8.86 30.93 21.48
N PRO A 226 -10.16 31.23 21.69
CA PRO A 226 -11.23 30.27 21.41
C PRO A 226 -11.41 30.03 19.92
N GLU A 227 -11.14 31.01 19.05
CA GLU A 227 -11.31 30.88 17.61
C GLU A 227 -10.25 29.94 17.01
N ARG A 228 -9.00 30.03 17.49
CA ARG A 228 -7.96 29.04 17.12
C ARG A 228 -8.31 27.63 17.57
N LEU A 229 -8.98 27.45 18.72
CA LEU A 229 -9.43 26.12 19.17
C LEU A 229 -10.62 25.60 18.34
N ILE A 230 -11.56 26.48 17.98
CA ILE A 230 -12.69 26.15 17.09
C ILE A 230 -12.16 25.76 15.71
N GLU A 231 -11.25 26.54 15.12
CA GLU A 231 -10.58 26.22 13.86
C GLU A 231 -9.89 24.86 13.93
N ARG A 232 -9.14 24.61 15.01
CA ARG A 232 -8.41 23.36 15.25
C ARG A 232 -9.32 22.12 15.33
N LEU A 233 -10.58 22.27 15.75
CA LEU A 233 -11.55 21.17 15.85
C LEU A 233 -12.41 21.01 14.59
N THR A 234 -12.65 22.11 13.87
CA THR A 234 -13.54 22.20 12.70
C THR A 234 -12.85 22.05 11.35
N LYS A 235 -11.51 22.19 11.28
CA LYS A 235 -10.72 21.97 10.06
C LYS A 235 -9.91 20.68 10.11
N ARG A 236 -9.60 20.14 8.93
CA ARG A 236 -8.69 18.99 8.77
C ARG A 236 -7.32 19.29 9.37
N PHE A 237 -6.81 18.38 10.20
CA PHE A 237 -5.59 18.64 10.98
C PHE A 237 -4.65 17.42 11.01
N PRO A 238 -3.32 17.61 11.05
CA PRO A 238 -2.35 16.51 11.17
C PRO A 238 -2.56 15.56 12.36
N LYS A 239 -2.05 14.32 12.20
CA LYS A 239 -2.01 13.33 13.28
C LYS A 239 -1.00 13.73 14.37
N PRO A 240 -1.18 13.26 15.62
CA PRO A 240 -0.16 13.37 16.66
C PRO A 240 1.17 12.74 16.22
N ASN A 241 2.28 13.28 16.72
CA ASN A 241 3.64 12.83 16.37
C ASN A 241 3.93 12.85 14.86
N THR A 242 3.34 13.81 14.14
CA THR A 242 3.71 14.15 12.77
C THR A 242 4.28 15.55 12.70
N PHE A 243 5.23 15.71 11.78
CA PHE A 243 6.03 16.92 11.57
C PHE A 243 5.71 17.46 10.18
N PRO A 244 5.76 18.78 9.97
CA PRO A 244 5.63 19.33 8.65
C PRO A 244 6.92 19.04 7.88
N ALA A 245 6.77 18.39 6.73
CA ALA A 245 7.78 18.40 5.69
C ALA A 245 7.25 19.27 4.56
N PHE A 246 8.13 20.05 3.97
CA PHE A 246 7.76 20.99 2.92
C PHE A 246 8.23 20.45 1.58
N VAL A 247 7.45 20.75 0.54
CA VAL A 247 7.76 20.45 -0.85
C VAL A 247 7.28 21.64 -1.66
N GLU A 248 8.15 22.22 -2.46
CA GLU A 248 7.72 23.20 -3.46
C GLU A 248 7.14 22.45 -4.66
N ALA A 249 5.89 22.74 -4.98
CA ALA A 249 5.08 21.98 -5.93
C ALA A 249 4.03 22.89 -6.58
N GLY A 250 4.26 23.29 -7.83
CA GLY A 250 3.48 24.32 -8.50
C GLY A 250 3.69 25.70 -7.85
N GLY A 251 4.94 26.14 -7.68
CA GLY A 251 5.32 27.48 -7.16
C GLY A 251 5.03 27.73 -5.67
N GLU A 252 4.06 27.01 -5.13
CA GLU A 252 3.66 27.03 -3.74
C GLU A 252 4.51 26.09 -2.90
N ILE A 253 4.87 26.55 -1.69
CA ILE A 253 5.43 25.67 -0.65
C ILE A 253 4.27 24.88 -0.04
N ARG A 254 4.05 23.66 -0.52
CA ARG A 254 3.04 22.74 0.01
C ARG A 254 3.57 22.06 1.26
N GLN A 255 2.86 22.25 2.36
CA GLN A 255 3.11 21.56 3.62
C GLN A 255 2.46 20.17 3.58
N ARG A 256 3.29 19.12 3.66
CA ARG A 256 2.84 17.73 3.86
C ARG A 256 3.23 17.27 5.25
N TRP A 257 2.47 16.34 5.82
CA TRP A 257 2.74 15.83 7.16
C TRP A 257 3.47 14.51 7.07
N VAL A 258 4.53 14.32 7.86
CA VAL A 258 5.33 13.07 7.89
C VAL A 258 5.48 12.55 9.32
N ASN A 259 5.60 11.24 9.47
CA ASN A 259 5.97 10.63 10.75
C ASN A 259 7.50 10.61 10.96
N GLU A 260 7.95 10.08 12.10
CA GLU A 260 9.38 10.00 12.47
C GLU A 260 10.28 9.23 11.48
N LYS A 261 9.68 8.48 10.54
CA LYS A 261 10.36 7.69 9.51
C LYS A 261 10.32 8.40 8.14
N GLY A 262 9.96 9.68 8.10
CA GLY A 262 9.80 10.46 6.86
C GLY A 262 8.61 10.04 6.00
N LYS A 263 7.76 9.11 6.44
CA LYS A 263 6.61 8.66 5.65
C LYS A 263 5.47 9.65 5.76
N THR A 264 4.95 10.10 4.62
CA THR A 264 3.77 10.98 4.55
C THR A 264 2.55 10.37 5.25
N VAL A 265 1.85 11.21 6.00
CA VAL A 265 0.64 10.93 6.76
C VAL A 265 -0.43 11.92 6.29
N PRO A 266 -1.65 11.45 5.94
CA PRO A 266 -2.74 12.37 5.61
C PRO A 266 -3.18 13.17 6.86
N LEU A 267 -3.77 14.34 6.63
CA LEU A 267 -4.58 15.02 7.64
C LEU A 267 -5.67 14.07 8.14
N VAL A 268 -6.03 14.21 9.41
CA VAL A 268 -7.27 13.68 9.97
C VAL A 268 -8.41 14.59 9.54
N ASP A 269 -9.56 14.00 9.29
CA ASP A 269 -10.81 14.74 9.13
C ASP A 269 -11.13 15.58 10.38
N PRO A 270 -11.88 16.69 10.24
CA PRO A 270 -12.30 17.48 11.38
C PRO A 270 -13.05 16.61 12.40
N VAL A 271 -12.90 16.96 13.67
CA VAL A 271 -13.53 16.21 14.77
C VAL A 271 -14.96 16.73 15.01
N TRP A 272 -15.23 17.95 14.57
CA TRP A 272 -16.54 18.58 14.66
C TRP A 272 -16.80 19.45 13.43
N GLU A 273 -17.50 18.95 12.41
CA GLU A 273 -17.77 19.69 11.18
C GLU A 273 -19.20 20.23 11.15
N PRO A 274 -19.43 21.56 11.28
CA PRO A 274 -20.77 22.13 11.38
C PRO A 274 -21.65 21.78 10.17
N GLY A 275 -22.92 21.44 10.43
CA GLY A 275 -23.89 21.00 9.42
C GLY A 275 -23.80 19.52 9.02
N THR A 276 -22.70 18.83 9.32
CA THR A 276 -22.63 17.37 9.13
C THR A 276 -23.35 16.61 10.25
N PRO A 277 -23.73 15.33 10.08
CA PRO A 277 -24.37 14.55 11.13
C PRO A 277 -23.45 14.29 12.32
N VAL A 278 -23.95 14.47 13.54
CA VAL A 278 -23.13 14.28 14.75
C VAL A 278 -22.81 12.80 14.99
N SER A 279 -21.54 12.48 15.28
CA SER A 279 -21.17 11.13 15.71
C SER A 279 -21.39 11.01 17.22
N LEU A 280 -22.46 10.34 17.63
CA LEU A 280 -22.74 10.03 19.04
C LEU A 280 -21.90 8.81 19.50
N ASP A 281 -21.81 8.59 20.81
CA ASP A 281 -21.04 7.50 21.42
C ASP A 281 -19.52 7.56 21.13
N THR A 282 -19.01 8.79 20.91
CA THR A 282 -17.58 9.08 20.67
C THR A 282 -17.00 10.12 21.63
N GLU A 283 -17.64 10.33 22.78
CA GLU A 283 -17.29 11.38 23.76
C GLU A 283 -15.84 11.27 24.24
N THR A 284 -15.31 10.06 24.42
CA THR A 284 -13.90 9.82 24.78
C THR A 284 -12.93 10.19 23.66
N GLU A 285 -13.30 9.92 22.40
CA GLU A 285 -12.48 10.28 21.23
C GLU A 285 -12.45 11.80 21.03
N LEU A 286 -13.62 12.43 21.21
CA LEU A 286 -13.86 13.87 21.17
C LEU A 286 -13.12 14.60 22.29
N HIS A 287 -13.20 14.10 23.53
CA HIS A 287 -12.43 14.60 24.67
C HIS A 287 -10.93 14.60 24.39
N ALA A 288 -10.40 13.45 23.94
CA ALA A 288 -8.99 13.31 23.61
C ALA A 288 -8.58 14.23 22.43
N ALA A 289 -9.50 14.58 21.52
CA ALA A 289 -9.24 15.55 20.47
C ALA A 289 -9.21 16.99 20.98
N VAL A 290 -10.10 17.39 21.90
CA VAL A 290 -10.10 18.72 22.53
C VAL A 290 -8.82 18.93 23.34
N VAL A 291 -8.43 17.97 24.19
CA VAL A 291 -7.17 18.01 24.95
C VAL A 291 -5.96 18.20 24.02
N ARG A 292 -5.93 17.47 22.89
CA ARG A 292 -4.88 17.64 21.87
C ARG A 292 -4.93 18.99 21.18
N GLY A 293 -6.12 19.51 20.88
CA GLY A 293 -6.29 20.82 20.25
C GLY A 293 -5.78 21.95 21.15
N ILE A 294 -6.03 21.86 22.45
CA ILE A 294 -5.55 22.82 23.46
C ILE A 294 -4.03 22.70 23.65
N ALA A 295 -3.48 21.49 23.65
CA ALA A 295 -2.03 21.27 23.63
C ALA A 295 -1.35 21.77 22.34
N ASP A 296 -2.00 21.66 21.16
CA ASP A 296 -1.50 22.24 19.90
C ASP A 296 -1.42 23.78 19.95
N LEU A 297 -2.22 24.43 20.82
CA LEU A 297 -2.16 25.88 21.10
C LEU A 297 -1.17 26.24 22.22
N GLY A 298 -0.39 25.28 22.72
CA GLY A 298 0.63 25.49 23.75
C GLY A 298 0.12 25.43 25.19
N TYR A 299 -1.03 24.81 25.47
CA TYR A 299 -1.56 24.65 26.84
C TYR A 299 -1.62 23.17 27.26
N SER A 300 -0.46 22.49 27.25
CA SER A 300 -0.41 21.02 27.47
C SER A 300 -0.76 20.57 28.89
N SER A 301 -0.90 21.49 29.85
CA SER A 301 -1.28 21.24 31.25
C SER A 301 -2.74 21.59 31.60
N ALA A 302 -3.56 21.99 30.61
CA ALA A 302 -4.95 22.37 30.85
C ALA A 302 -5.82 21.20 31.35
N ILE A 303 -6.71 21.48 32.31
CA ILE A 303 -7.75 20.57 32.80
C ILE A 303 -9.08 21.00 32.18
N VAL A 304 -9.68 20.11 31.38
CA VAL A 304 -10.89 20.40 30.61
C VAL A 304 -11.93 19.28 30.72
N PHE A 305 -13.19 19.66 30.60
CA PHE A 305 -14.34 18.75 30.47
C PHE A 305 -15.03 18.99 29.13
N THR A 306 -15.58 17.92 28.55
CA THR A 306 -16.18 17.95 27.21
C THR A 306 -17.46 17.14 27.18
N ARG A 307 -18.54 17.72 26.67
CA ARG A 307 -19.84 17.06 26.51
C ARG A 307 -20.56 17.49 25.24
N VAL A 308 -21.47 16.66 24.75
CA VAL A 308 -22.36 16.98 23.64
C VAL A 308 -23.75 17.26 24.21
N GLU A 309 -24.28 18.46 23.98
CA GLU A 309 -25.64 18.84 24.36
C GLU A 309 -26.54 18.80 23.11
N LEU A 310 -27.58 17.96 23.12
CA LEU A 310 -28.55 17.85 22.03
C LEU A 310 -29.66 18.89 22.19
N ASN A 311 -30.10 19.50 21.09
CA ASN A 311 -31.24 20.40 21.02
C ASN A 311 -32.23 19.85 19.98
N GLU A 312 -33.35 19.31 20.47
CA GLU A 312 -34.34 18.63 19.63
C GLU A 312 -35.13 19.60 18.74
N GLU A 313 -35.41 20.82 19.22
CA GLU A 313 -36.14 21.86 18.48
C GLU A 313 -35.41 22.33 17.22
N THR A 314 -34.07 22.34 17.25
CA THR A 314 -33.23 22.79 16.14
C THR A 314 -32.58 21.63 15.37
N HIS A 315 -32.86 20.39 15.78
CA HIS A 315 -32.19 19.17 15.30
C HIS A 315 -30.65 19.30 15.27
N SER A 316 -30.08 19.96 16.28
CA SER A 316 -28.65 20.25 16.36
C SER A 316 -28.02 19.80 17.67
N ALA A 317 -26.77 19.37 17.59
CA ALA A 317 -25.93 19.08 18.74
C ALA A 317 -24.93 20.23 18.95
N SER A 318 -24.59 20.55 20.18
CA SER A 318 -23.52 21.51 20.50
C SER A 318 -22.41 20.83 21.29
N LEU A 319 -21.17 21.01 20.84
CA LEU A 319 -20.00 20.62 21.62
C LEU A 319 -19.74 21.68 22.69
N VAL A 320 -19.81 21.29 23.96
CA VAL A 320 -19.48 22.15 25.10
C VAL A 320 -18.13 21.74 25.67
N ILE A 321 -17.21 22.70 25.75
CA ILE A 321 -15.86 22.57 26.28
C ILE A 321 -15.76 23.50 27.49
N GLU A 322 -15.47 22.93 28.66
CA GLU A 322 -15.36 23.65 29.92
C GLU A 322 -13.93 23.56 30.43
N ILE A 323 -13.20 24.68 30.42
CA ILE A 323 -11.80 24.80 30.83
C ILE A 323 -11.79 25.15 32.32
N ALA A 324 -11.61 24.14 33.17
CA ALA A 324 -11.58 24.30 34.62
C ALA A 324 -10.26 24.93 35.10
N GLU A 325 -9.14 24.48 34.54
CA GLU A 325 -7.83 25.10 34.73
C GLU A 325 -7.14 25.22 33.37
N GLU A 326 -6.75 26.43 32.98
CA GLU A 326 -6.12 26.69 31.68
C GLU A 326 -4.65 26.23 31.63
N GLY A 327 -3.98 26.19 32.79
CA GLY A 327 -2.55 25.96 32.89
C GLY A 327 -1.72 27.16 32.42
N SER A 328 -0.39 27.02 32.50
CA SER A 328 0.55 27.97 31.90
C SER A 328 0.91 27.54 30.48
N LYS A 329 1.17 28.51 29.60
CA LYS A 329 1.70 28.23 28.27
C LYS A 329 3.00 27.42 28.35
N ASP A 330 3.12 26.46 27.44
CA ASP A 330 4.29 25.67 27.14
C ASP A 330 5.48 26.60 26.82
N LYS A 331 6.62 26.37 27.45
CA LYS A 331 7.86 27.13 27.24
C LYS A 331 9.04 26.17 27.14
N ALA A 332 9.98 26.44 26.24
CA ALA A 332 11.21 25.66 26.12
C ALA A 332 12.38 26.35 26.82
N GLU A 333 12.86 25.77 27.91
CA GLU A 333 14.02 26.27 28.67
C GLU A 333 15.36 25.96 27.96
N SER A 334 15.39 24.91 27.14
CA SER A 334 16.59 24.42 26.46
C SER A 334 16.29 23.82 25.08
N ILE A 335 17.34 23.62 24.29
CA ILE A 335 17.29 23.01 22.95
C ILE A 335 18.34 21.89 22.85
N GLU A 336 17.91 20.73 22.35
CA GLU A 336 18.75 19.59 21.99
C GLU A 336 18.82 19.49 20.45
N CYS A 337 20.02 19.62 19.88
CA CYS A 337 20.24 19.44 18.45
C CYS A 337 20.85 18.05 18.18
N ILE A 338 20.34 17.33 17.18
CA ILE A 338 20.74 15.95 16.85
C ILE A 338 21.01 15.83 15.34
N GLY A 339 22.15 15.23 14.97
CA GLY A 339 22.47 14.86 13.58
C GLY A 339 23.22 15.92 12.76
N TYR A 340 23.61 17.04 13.38
CA TYR A 340 24.53 18.02 12.79
C TYR A 340 25.95 17.46 12.63
N GLN A 341 26.73 18.02 11.71
CA GLN A 341 28.13 17.65 11.44
C GLN A 341 29.02 18.87 11.16
N VAL A 342 28.50 19.82 10.39
CA VAL A 342 29.14 21.08 9.97
C VAL A 342 28.58 22.26 10.77
N ASN A 343 27.29 22.26 11.10
CA ASN A 343 26.66 23.31 11.90
C ASN A 343 26.79 23.03 13.39
N THR A 344 26.78 24.07 14.22
CA THR A 344 26.70 23.93 15.69
C THR A 344 25.26 24.07 16.19
N PRO A 345 24.92 23.58 17.40
CA PRO A 345 23.60 23.79 18.01
C PRO A 345 23.19 25.27 18.09
N GLU A 346 24.15 26.16 18.37
CA GLU A 346 23.95 27.60 18.47
C GLU A 346 23.59 28.21 17.10
N GLN A 347 24.24 27.76 16.03
CA GLN A 347 23.91 28.18 14.66
C GLN A 347 22.51 27.70 14.24
N ILE A 348 22.12 26.49 14.64
CA ILE A 348 20.78 25.95 14.38
C ILE A 348 19.72 26.75 15.15
N ALA A 349 19.94 26.99 16.45
CA ALA A 349 19.07 27.82 17.29
C ALA A 349 18.93 29.26 16.74
N GLN A 350 20.04 29.88 16.35
CA GLN A 350 20.06 31.22 15.76
C GLN A 350 19.32 31.27 14.42
N ALA A 351 19.49 30.25 13.57
CA ALA A 351 18.81 30.19 12.27
C ALA A 351 17.29 30.01 12.37
N ILE A 352 16.79 29.48 13.48
CA ILE A 352 15.35 29.44 13.79
C ILE A 352 14.88 30.59 14.69
N GLY A 353 15.79 31.49 15.10
CA GLY A 353 15.47 32.61 15.99
C GLY A 353 14.98 32.20 17.39
N TRP A 354 15.33 31.00 17.88
CA TRP A 354 14.87 30.50 19.18
C TRP A 354 15.68 31.10 20.34
N HIS A 355 14.97 31.44 21.43
CA HIS A 355 15.53 31.92 22.69
C HIS A 355 15.00 31.10 23.89
N PRO A 356 15.79 30.94 24.97
CA PRO A 356 15.33 30.26 26.18
C PRO A 356 14.08 30.91 26.78
N ASN A 357 13.10 30.08 27.12
CA ASN A 357 11.75 30.42 27.61
C ASN A 357 10.78 31.01 26.59
N ASP A 358 11.09 30.92 25.28
CA ASP A 358 10.10 31.16 24.24
C ASP A 358 8.84 30.31 24.46
N GLU A 359 7.67 30.94 24.36
CA GLU A 359 6.38 30.24 24.35
C GLU A 359 6.31 29.32 23.14
N ILE A 360 5.81 28.10 23.31
CA ILE A 360 5.76 27.08 22.28
C ILE A 360 4.31 26.76 21.95
N ASP A 361 3.93 26.91 20.69
CA ASP A 361 2.74 26.30 20.13
C ASP A 361 3.11 25.53 18.87
N ARG A 362 2.13 24.83 18.28
CA ARG A 362 2.36 24.06 17.06
C ARG A 362 2.79 24.96 15.90
N SER A 363 2.22 26.16 15.77
CA SER A 363 2.52 27.09 14.68
C SER A 363 4.00 27.51 14.68
N LYS A 364 4.60 27.75 15.84
CA LYS A 364 6.05 28.01 15.96
C LYS A 364 6.91 26.79 15.59
N ILE A 365 6.52 25.58 16.00
CA ILE A 365 7.22 24.34 15.59
C ILE A 365 7.18 24.18 14.06
N GLU A 366 6.06 24.54 13.43
CA GLU A 366 5.90 24.53 11.98
C GLU A 366 6.78 25.59 11.30
N GLU A 367 6.81 26.81 11.81
CA GLU A 367 7.66 27.90 11.33
C GLU A 367 9.16 27.54 11.40
N TRP A 368 9.65 27.09 12.55
CA TRP A 368 11.05 26.71 12.74
C TRP A 368 11.45 25.55 11.83
N THR A 369 10.58 24.56 11.65
CA THR A 369 10.83 23.46 10.71
C THR A 369 10.87 23.96 9.26
N LYS A 370 10.04 24.96 8.92
CA LYS A 370 10.04 25.62 7.59
C LYS A 370 11.30 26.43 7.35
N GLN A 371 11.80 27.17 8.34
CA GLN A 371 13.03 27.95 8.26
C GLN A 371 14.25 27.04 8.03
N LEU A 372 14.35 25.91 8.78
CA LEU A 372 15.39 24.90 8.54
C LEU A 372 15.30 24.30 7.13
N TRP A 373 14.09 23.99 6.64
CA TRP A 373 13.91 23.47 5.28
C TRP A 373 14.26 24.49 4.20
N LEU A 374 13.84 25.75 4.35
CA LEU A 374 14.14 26.86 3.43
C LEU A 374 15.64 27.13 3.31
N SER A 375 16.43 26.81 4.36
CA SER A 375 17.88 26.83 4.25
C SER A 375 18.41 25.87 3.19
N GLY A 376 17.77 24.71 3.00
CA GLY A 376 18.27 23.65 2.11
C GLY A 376 19.65 23.10 2.48
N ARG A 377 20.13 23.32 3.71
CA ARG A 377 21.35 22.68 4.23
C ARG A 377 21.07 21.27 4.79
N PHE A 378 19.79 20.95 4.99
CA PHE A 378 19.33 19.69 5.59
C PHE A 378 18.43 18.93 4.61
N SER A 379 18.71 17.64 4.42
CA SER A 379 17.92 16.70 3.61
C SER A 379 16.72 16.10 4.35
N ASP A 380 16.73 16.20 5.69
CA ASP A 380 15.66 15.84 6.61
C ASP A 380 15.79 16.75 7.83
N GLN A 381 14.66 17.26 8.34
CA GLN A 381 14.61 18.14 9.51
C GLN A 381 13.27 18.02 10.23
N SER A 382 13.29 17.97 11.57
CA SER A 382 12.10 18.00 12.41
C SER A 382 12.37 18.71 13.73
N VAL A 383 11.52 19.66 14.09
CA VAL A 383 11.50 20.30 15.41
C VAL A 383 10.39 19.67 16.25
N ARG A 384 10.61 19.53 17.57
CA ARG A 384 9.64 18.99 18.54
C ARG A 384 9.73 19.75 19.85
N PHE A 385 8.62 19.76 20.58
CA PHE A 385 8.59 20.11 22.00
C PHE A 385 8.36 18.85 22.84
N LEU A 386 9.10 18.73 23.94
CA LEU A 386 8.97 17.67 24.94
C LEU A 386 9.06 18.28 26.33
N ARG A 387 8.48 17.61 27.33
CA ARG A 387 8.67 17.92 28.76
C ARG A 387 9.52 16.83 29.41
N ASN A 388 10.38 17.20 30.36
CA ASN A 388 11.13 16.25 31.18
C ASN A 388 10.26 15.70 32.34
N LYS A 389 10.83 14.89 33.23
CA LYS A 389 10.08 14.29 34.36
C LYS A 389 9.68 15.33 35.41
N GLU A 390 10.43 16.43 35.46
CA GLU A 390 10.28 17.58 36.34
C GLU A 390 9.23 18.58 35.83
N GLY A 391 8.75 18.42 34.59
CA GLY A 391 7.74 19.26 33.95
C GLY A 391 8.29 20.38 33.05
N SER A 392 9.57 20.72 33.16
CA SER A 392 10.25 21.70 32.29
C SER A 392 10.23 21.28 30.83
N GLY A 393 9.96 22.24 29.95
CA GLY A 393 9.91 22.03 28.50
C GLY A 393 11.26 22.22 27.83
N TYR A 394 11.51 21.49 26.74
CA TYR A 394 12.68 21.62 25.89
C TYR A 394 12.36 21.31 24.43
N LEU A 395 13.14 21.86 23.52
CA LEU A 395 13.05 21.56 22.09
C LEU A 395 14.00 20.43 21.71
N VAL A 396 13.57 19.57 20.79
CA VAL A 396 14.44 18.62 20.07
C VAL A 396 14.43 18.95 18.59
N VAL A 397 15.58 19.37 18.07
CA VAL A 397 15.81 19.67 16.66
C VAL A 397 16.68 18.57 16.06
N LYS A 398 16.07 17.71 15.26
CA LYS A 398 16.77 16.65 14.53
C LYS A 398 16.97 17.09 13.09
N VAL A 399 18.20 16.98 12.58
CA VAL A 399 18.58 17.33 11.20
C VAL A 399 19.44 16.25 10.56
N THR A 400 19.43 16.17 9.23
CA THR A 400 20.37 15.37 8.43
C THR A 400 21.02 16.28 7.38
N GLU A 401 22.23 16.77 7.66
CA GLU A 401 22.96 17.69 6.78
C GLU A 401 23.28 17.08 5.40
N VAL A 402 23.21 17.93 4.38
CA VAL A 402 23.68 17.60 3.02
C VAL A 402 25.21 17.73 2.98
N PRO A 403 25.95 16.69 2.56
CA PRO A 403 27.42 16.72 2.53
C PRO A 403 27.97 17.88 1.68
N LYS A 404 29.03 18.52 2.17
CA LYS A 404 29.77 19.61 1.50
C LYS A 404 29.00 20.93 1.32
N MET A 405 27.79 21.06 1.86
CA MET A 405 27.12 22.36 1.95
C MET A 405 27.87 23.32 2.89
N PRO A 406 27.82 24.64 2.63
CA PRO A 406 28.25 25.66 3.59
C PRO A 406 27.36 25.64 4.85
N SER A 407 27.91 26.08 5.98
CA SER A 407 27.14 26.20 7.23
C SER A 407 26.05 27.28 7.13
N LEU A 408 25.11 27.27 8.08
CA LEU A 408 24.01 28.24 8.16
C LEU A 408 24.51 29.70 8.26
N GLY A 409 25.69 29.93 8.85
CA GLY A 409 26.32 31.25 8.93
C GLY A 409 27.11 31.67 7.68
N GLN A 410 27.15 30.85 6.63
CA GLN A 410 27.87 31.12 5.39
C GLN A 410 26.91 31.37 4.22
N SER A 411 27.23 32.39 3.42
CA SER A 411 26.49 32.72 2.19
C SER A 411 26.57 31.58 1.17
N LEU A 412 25.50 31.42 0.38
CA LEU A 412 25.51 30.56 -0.79
C LEU A 412 26.43 31.12 -1.89
N SER A 413 26.94 30.25 -2.75
CA SER A 413 27.57 30.66 -4.00
C SER A 413 26.52 31.12 -5.01
N GLU A 414 26.92 31.93 -5.98
CA GLU A 414 26.04 32.39 -7.06
C GLU A 414 25.40 31.20 -7.81
N SER A 415 26.18 30.17 -8.14
CA SER A 415 25.66 28.95 -8.77
C SER A 415 24.63 28.22 -7.91
N ALA A 416 24.81 28.20 -6.59
CA ALA A 416 23.82 27.62 -5.67
C ALA A 416 22.51 28.43 -5.68
N GLU A 417 22.59 29.76 -5.72
CA GLU A 417 21.42 30.61 -5.88
C GLU A 417 20.71 30.41 -7.23
N VAL A 418 21.45 30.15 -8.32
CA VAL A 418 20.87 29.78 -9.63
C VAL A 418 20.20 28.40 -9.57
N PHE A 419 20.83 27.39 -8.97
CA PHE A 419 20.19 26.07 -8.79
C PHE A 419 18.96 26.13 -7.88
N ARG A 420 18.95 27.00 -6.86
CA ARG A 420 17.75 27.26 -6.05
C ARG A 420 16.63 27.80 -6.94
N ARG A 421 16.88 28.87 -7.70
CA ARG A 421 15.91 29.41 -8.68
C ARG A 421 15.44 28.35 -9.69
N ALA A 422 16.32 27.45 -10.13
CA ALA A 422 15.95 26.36 -11.03
C ALA A 422 15.04 25.30 -10.40
N GLY A 423 15.27 24.95 -9.13
CA GLY A 423 14.35 24.13 -8.36
C GLY A 423 12.97 24.78 -8.30
N ASN A 424 12.90 26.03 -7.83
CA ASN A 424 11.65 26.80 -7.76
C ASN A 424 10.94 26.89 -9.12
N TRP A 425 11.70 27.16 -10.20
CA TRP A 425 11.17 27.22 -11.56
C TRP A 425 10.60 25.87 -12.03
N ILE A 426 11.29 24.74 -11.81
CA ILE A 426 10.73 23.41 -12.10
C ILE A 426 9.48 23.13 -11.24
N GLY A 427 9.50 23.56 -9.98
CA GLY A 427 8.35 23.53 -9.07
C GLY A 427 7.11 24.15 -9.73
N GLY A 428 7.19 25.41 -10.18
CA GLY A 428 6.10 26.16 -10.83
C GLY A 428 5.65 25.71 -12.23
N SER A 429 6.11 24.57 -12.74
CA SER A 429 5.72 24.06 -14.07
C SER A 429 4.21 23.83 -14.23
N GLN A 430 3.53 23.35 -13.17
CA GLN A 430 2.09 23.11 -13.17
C GLN A 430 1.28 24.39 -13.42
N GLU A 431 1.67 25.51 -12.79
CA GLU A 431 0.99 26.82 -12.91
C GLU A 431 1.19 27.45 -14.29
N ARG A 432 2.35 27.22 -14.90
CA ARG A 432 2.67 27.72 -16.24
C ARG A 432 2.02 26.90 -17.36
N HIS A 433 1.49 25.72 -17.01
CA HIS A 433 1.05 24.67 -17.94
C HIS A 433 2.17 24.27 -18.91
N ASP A 434 3.39 24.13 -18.39
CA ASP A 434 4.52 23.56 -19.14
C ASP A 434 4.38 22.03 -19.15
N ASP A 435 4.42 21.39 -20.32
CA ASP A 435 4.56 19.93 -20.38
C ASP A 435 6.04 19.57 -20.27
N LEU A 436 6.35 18.69 -19.32
CA LEU A 436 7.69 18.12 -19.15
C LEU A 436 7.87 16.96 -20.12
N VAL A 437 9.01 16.92 -20.79
CA VAL A 437 9.40 15.80 -21.63
C VAL A 437 10.70 15.18 -21.12
N PHE A 438 10.65 13.89 -20.81
CA PHE A 438 11.83 13.05 -20.74
C PHE A 438 11.99 12.32 -22.07
N THR A 439 13.19 12.37 -22.63
CA THR A 439 13.62 11.45 -23.69
C THR A 439 14.72 10.55 -23.15
N PHE A 440 14.56 9.25 -23.33
CA PHE A 440 15.61 8.27 -23.14
C PHE A 440 15.94 7.66 -24.49
N VAL A 441 17.23 7.56 -24.80
CA VAL A 441 17.75 7.04 -26.08
C VAL A 441 18.83 6.02 -25.75
N ASP A 442 18.73 4.84 -26.36
CA ASP A 442 19.83 3.88 -26.48
C ASP A 442 20.20 3.70 -27.96
N ASP A 443 21.09 2.77 -28.29
CA ASP A 443 21.60 2.60 -29.66
C ASP A 443 20.50 2.27 -30.68
N HIS A 444 19.35 1.75 -30.25
CA HIS A 444 18.29 1.25 -31.11
C HIS A 444 16.90 1.83 -30.82
N ARG A 445 16.66 2.34 -29.62
CA ARG A 445 15.31 2.66 -29.13
C ARG A 445 15.25 4.07 -28.56
N ARG A 446 14.06 4.66 -28.63
CA ARG A 446 13.76 5.93 -27.94
C ARG A 446 12.47 5.79 -27.13
N LEU A 447 12.51 6.24 -25.88
CA LEU A 447 11.33 6.38 -25.02
C LEU A 447 11.08 7.87 -24.80
N ARG A 448 9.86 8.35 -25.10
CA ARG A 448 9.42 9.72 -24.83
C ARG A 448 8.33 9.66 -23.76
N TRP A 449 8.53 10.33 -22.63
CA TRP A 449 7.53 10.47 -21.57
C TRP A 449 7.16 11.93 -21.41
N ILE A 450 5.92 12.26 -21.73
CA ILE A 450 5.33 13.60 -21.59
C ILE A 450 4.47 13.61 -20.34
N GLN A 451 4.76 14.51 -19.40
CA GLN A 451 3.99 14.72 -18.18
C GLN A 451 3.38 16.12 -18.19
N SER A 452 2.08 16.20 -17.92
CA SER A 452 1.30 17.45 -17.89
C SER A 452 0.44 17.52 -16.64
N SER A 453 -0.11 18.71 -16.35
CA SER A 453 -1.10 18.89 -15.29
C SER A 453 -2.44 18.19 -15.58
N LYS A 454 -2.63 17.70 -16.81
CA LYS A 454 -3.86 17.05 -17.32
C LYS A 454 -3.74 15.54 -17.50
N GLY A 455 -2.53 14.98 -17.39
CA GLY A 455 -2.30 13.58 -17.73
C GLY A 455 -0.83 13.25 -18.02
N SER A 456 -0.60 12.02 -18.41
CA SER A 456 0.71 11.46 -18.73
C SER A 456 0.62 10.63 -20.02
N LEU A 457 1.54 10.85 -20.95
CA LEU A 457 1.67 10.08 -22.19
C LEU A 457 3.07 9.49 -22.29
N LEU A 458 3.16 8.17 -22.29
CA LEU A 458 4.39 7.42 -22.51
C LEU A 458 4.37 6.82 -23.92
N GLN A 459 5.45 6.99 -24.66
CA GLN A 459 5.58 6.56 -26.06
C GLN A 459 6.93 5.88 -26.27
N TYR A 460 6.93 4.78 -27.00
CA TYR A 460 8.12 4.02 -27.37
C TYR A 460 8.30 3.99 -28.88
N PHE A 461 9.55 4.07 -29.31
CA PHE A 461 9.98 4.18 -30.69
C PHE A 461 11.03 3.09 -30.98
N SER A 462 10.86 2.41 -32.11
CA SER A 462 11.73 1.33 -32.59
C SER A 462 13.04 1.82 -33.19
N SER A 463 13.20 3.13 -33.34
CA SER A 463 14.42 3.79 -33.75
C SER A 463 14.91 4.77 -32.67
N SER A 464 16.23 4.93 -32.59
CA SER A 464 16.89 6.01 -31.88
C SER A 464 16.87 7.33 -32.68
N GLU A 465 16.52 7.30 -33.98
CA GLU A 465 16.45 8.48 -34.82
C GLU A 465 15.35 9.47 -34.38
N PRO A 466 15.65 10.80 -34.33
CA PRO A 466 14.65 11.81 -33.98
C PRO A 466 13.41 11.83 -34.88
N ASN A 467 13.56 11.41 -36.13
CA ASN A 467 12.60 11.57 -37.22
C ASN A 467 11.47 10.53 -37.24
N GLU A 468 11.57 9.42 -36.50
CA GLU A 468 10.45 8.47 -36.37
C GLU A 468 9.30 9.19 -35.65
N SER A 469 8.21 9.47 -36.38
CA SER A 469 7.09 10.28 -35.86
C SER A 469 5.99 9.45 -35.22
N ILE A 470 5.88 8.17 -35.57
CA ILE A 470 4.85 7.26 -35.08
C ILE A 470 5.46 6.39 -33.99
N PRO A 471 4.90 6.39 -32.75
CA PRO A 471 5.34 5.48 -31.71
C PRO A 471 4.87 4.05 -31.98
N ARG A 472 5.74 3.07 -31.74
CA ARG A 472 5.44 1.63 -31.86
C ARG A 472 4.42 1.18 -30.82
N TRP A 473 4.47 1.74 -29.61
CA TRP A 473 3.38 1.68 -28.64
C TRP A 473 3.25 2.97 -27.81
N SER A 474 2.04 3.21 -27.32
CA SER A 474 1.68 4.37 -26.49
C SER A 474 0.85 3.97 -25.28
N ILE A 475 1.05 4.64 -24.16
CA ILE A 475 0.21 4.56 -22.95
C ILE A 475 -0.19 5.98 -22.55
N LEU A 476 -1.48 6.28 -22.61
CA LEU A 476 -2.09 7.54 -22.18
C LEU A 476 -2.86 7.31 -20.88
N PHE A 477 -2.67 8.19 -19.91
CA PHE A 477 -3.43 8.20 -18.65
C PHE A 477 -3.82 9.62 -18.29
N ASP A 478 -5.12 9.91 -18.24
CA ASP A 478 -5.67 11.23 -17.96
C ASP A 478 -6.98 11.15 -17.14
N ASP A 479 -7.70 12.28 -17.04
CA ASP A 479 -8.94 12.37 -16.26
C ASP A 479 -10.15 11.68 -16.90
N GLU A 480 -10.07 11.32 -18.18
CA GLU A 480 -11.14 10.70 -18.96
C GLU A 480 -10.92 9.20 -19.09
N GLN A 481 -9.70 8.77 -19.42
CA GLN A 481 -9.40 7.42 -19.87
C GLN A 481 -7.95 6.93 -19.59
N LEU A 482 -7.79 5.61 -19.53
CA LEU A 482 -6.52 4.91 -19.68
C LEU A 482 -6.52 4.22 -21.05
N VAL A 483 -5.63 4.63 -21.95
CA VAL A 483 -5.47 4.05 -23.30
C VAL A 483 -4.12 3.37 -23.43
N LEU A 484 -4.12 2.14 -23.95
CA LEU A 484 -2.95 1.43 -24.42
C LEU A 484 -3.11 1.18 -25.92
N ASP A 485 -2.15 1.62 -26.72
CA ASP A 485 -2.11 1.38 -28.16
C ASP A 485 -0.79 0.75 -28.59
N HIS A 486 -0.85 -0.06 -29.64
CA HIS A 486 0.31 -0.59 -30.32
C HIS A 486 0.11 -0.47 -31.84
N GLN A 487 1.08 0.11 -32.53
CA GLN A 487 0.98 0.46 -33.96
C GLN A 487 0.59 -0.75 -34.83
N ALA A 488 1.24 -1.89 -34.63
CA ALA A 488 0.98 -3.14 -35.36
C ALA A 488 -0.23 -3.95 -34.87
N ASN A 489 -0.99 -3.48 -33.87
CA ASN A 489 -2.22 -4.15 -33.41
C ASN A 489 -3.45 -3.41 -34.00
N PRO A 490 -4.39 -4.10 -34.68
CA PRO A 490 -5.64 -3.50 -35.15
C PRO A 490 -6.61 -3.13 -34.01
N LEU A 491 -6.38 -3.67 -32.80
CA LEU A 491 -7.10 -3.27 -31.60
C LEU A 491 -6.30 -2.24 -30.80
N HIS A 492 -7.01 -1.40 -30.06
CA HIS A 492 -6.48 -0.65 -28.92
C HIS A 492 -7.19 -1.12 -27.64
N TRP A 493 -6.70 -0.78 -26.44
CA TRP A 493 -7.45 -0.96 -25.20
C TRP A 493 -7.68 0.42 -24.57
N SER A 494 -8.94 0.82 -24.39
CA SER A 494 -9.30 2.05 -23.69
C SER A 494 -10.37 1.80 -22.64
N ALA A 495 -10.07 2.14 -21.39
CA ALA A 495 -11.04 2.14 -20.29
C ALA A 495 -11.36 3.58 -19.89
N GLY A 496 -12.64 3.96 -19.95
CA GLY A 496 -13.14 5.22 -19.42
C GLY A 496 -13.10 5.20 -17.89
N ILE A 497 -12.29 6.07 -17.29
CA ILE A 497 -12.06 6.15 -15.84
C ILE A 497 -12.63 7.43 -15.22
N ALA A 498 -13.26 8.30 -16.02
CA ALA A 498 -13.94 9.52 -15.56
C ALA A 498 -14.95 9.30 -14.41
N GLY A 499 -15.53 8.10 -14.29
CA GLY A 499 -16.46 7.74 -13.21
C GLY A 499 -15.82 7.13 -11.95
N ALA A 500 -14.52 6.85 -11.96
CA ALA A 500 -13.88 6.06 -10.91
C ALA A 500 -13.74 6.81 -9.58
N ASP A 501 -14.01 6.12 -8.46
CA ASP A 501 -13.82 6.64 -7.09
C ASP A 501 -12.36 6.52 -6.62
N PHE A 502 -11.41 6.85 -7.51
CA PHE A 502 -10.00 6.94 -7.14
C PHE A 502 -9.31 8.18 -7.72
N HIS A 503 -8.27 8.62 -7.03
CA HIS A 503 -7.42 9.72 -7.41
C HIS A 503 -5.95 9.27 -7.34
N VAL A 504 -5.24 9.40 -8.45
CA VAL A 504 -3.81 9.14 -8.60
C VAL A 504 -3.06 10.46 -8.48
N HIS A 505 -2.16 10.52 -7.51
CA HIS A 505 -1.23 11.62 -7.36
C HIS A 505 0.19 11.10 -7.61
N ALA A 506 0.86 11.69 -8.58
CA ALA A 506 2.22 11.37 -8.99
C ALA A 506 3.16 12.52 -8.64
N GLN A 507 4.32 12.21 -8.06
CA GLN A 507 5.37 13.19 -7.84
C GLN A 507 6.67 12.78 -8.52
N THR A 508 7.31 13.74 -9.17
CA THR A 508 8.66 13.58 -9.75
C THR A 508 9.64 14.48 -8.99
N GLY A 509 10.54 13.87 -8.21
CA GLY A 509 11.62 14.56 -7.52
C GLY A 509 12.92 14.49 -8.31
N ILE A 510 13.67 15.58 -8.34
CA ILE A 510 14.98 15.70 -8.99
C ILE A 510 16.00 16.07 -7.91
N LEU A 511 17.04 15.26 -7.73
CA LEU A 511 18.05 15.44 -6.70
C LEU A 511 19.45 15.28 -7.29
N ALA A 512 20.43 16.05 -6.82
CA ALA A 512 21.84 15.77 -7.09
C ALA A 512 22.21 14.37 -6.58
N ASP A 513 22.95 13.57 -7.37
CA ASP A 513 23.42 12.28 -6.88
C ASP A 513 24.61 12.45 -5.93
N GLY A 514 24.32 12.45 -4.63
CA GLY A 514 25.33 12.48 -3.57
C GLY A 514 26.00 11.12 -3.29
N LYS A 515 25.63 10.03 -3.96
CA LYS A 515 26.19 8.68 -3.73
C LYS A 515 27.23 8.24 -4.74
N SER A 516 27.21 8.81 -5.95
CA SER A 516 28.22 8.50 -6.97
C SER A 516 28.85 9.76 -7.57
N GLU A 517 30.15 9.69 -7.83
CA GLU A 517 30.91 10.75 -8.51
C GLU A 517 30.53 10.78 -10.02
N ASP A 518 30.15 9.61 -10.58
CA ASP A 518 29.80 9.43 -11.99
C ASP A 518 28.33 9.74 -12.36
N GLY A 519 27.43 9.90 -11.38
CA GLY A 519 26.03 10.25 -11.61
C GLY A 519 25.82 11.75 -11.40
N PHE A 520 25.17 12.45 -12.32
CA PHE A 520 24.85 13.88 -12.19
C PHE A 520 23.66 14.10 -11.25
N ALA A 521 22.49 13.57 -11.63
CA ALA A 521 21.25 13.63 -10.88
C ALA A 521 20.61 12.24 -10.73
N ARG A 522 19.64 12.16 -9.82
CA ARG A 522 18.72 11.04 -9.66
C ARG A 522 17.29 11.54 -9.75
N LEU A 523 16.52 10.91 -10.63
CA LEU A 523 15.07 11.07 -10.70
C LEU A 523 14.41 10.08 -9.73
N ASN A 524 13.54 10.59 -8.86
CA ASN A 524 12.70 9.80 -7.98
C ASN A 524 11.24 9.97 -8.42
N PHE A 525 10.63 8.91 -8.96
CA PHE A 525 9.19 8.90 -9.22
C PHE A 525 8.45 8.19 -8.08
N THR A 526 7.43 8.84 -7.53
CA THR A 526 6.56 8.28 -6.50
C THR A 526 5.10 8.46 -6.90
N GLY A 527 4.39 7.35 -7.08
CA GLY A 527 2.95 7.34 -7.32
C GLY A 527 2.19 6.87 -6.08
N ASN A 528 1.09 7.57 -5.75
CA ASN A 528 0.14 7.15 -4.72
C ASN A 528 -1.30 7.28 -5.26
N TRP A 529 -2.10 6.21 -5.15
CA TRP A 529 -3.54 6.30 -5.36
C TRP A 529 -4.30 6.35 -4.04
N LYS A 530 -5.47 6.98 -4.05
CA LYS A 530 -6.44 6.99 -2.95
C LYS A 530 -7.83 6.69 -3.51
N THR A 531 -8.62 5.94 -2.75
CA THR A 531 -10.07 5.77 -2.97
C THR A 531 -10.84 6.89 -2.29
N GLY A 532 -11.94 7.38 -2.86
CA GLY A 532 -12.67 8.56 -2.38
C GLY A 532 -12.20 9.82 -3.10
N ARG A 533 -12.77 10.11 -4.27
CA ARG A 533 -12.49 11.32 -5.06
C ARG A 533 -13.59 12.36 -4.82
N ASN A 534 -13.21 13.60 -4.51
CA ASN A 534 -14.17 14.69 -4.35
C ASN A 534 -14.79 15.09 -5.70
N GLU A 535 -15.99 15.66 -5.70
CA GLU A 535 -16.58 16.24 -6.90
C GLU A 535 -15.69 17.34 -7.48
N GLY A 536 -15.54 17.37 -8.81
CA GLY A 536 -14.63 18.29 -9.52
C GLY A 536 -13.13 18.01 -9.33
N GLN A 537 -12.73 17.03 -8.51
CA GLN A 537 -11.31 16.66 -8.37
C GLN A 537 -10.86 15.84 -9.59
N SER A 538 -9.79 16.31 -10.24
CA SER A 538 -9.03 15.57 -11.26
C SER A 538 -8.67 14.15 -10.77
N LEU A 539 -8.74 13.17 -11.65
CA LEU A 539 -8.32 11.79 -11.36
C LEU A 539 -6.79 11.68 -11.33
N PHE A 540 -6.06 12.42 -12.15
CA PHE A 540 -4.59 12.44 -12.19
C PHE A 540 -3.99 13.81 -11.88
N GLN A 541 -3.36 13.93 -10.71
CA GLN A 541 -2.53 15.08 -10.38
C GLN A 541 -1.04 14.71 -10.42
N HIS A 542 -0.30 15.27 -11.38
CA HIS A 542 1.15 15.32 -11.32
C HIS A 542 1.63 16.60 -10.63
N ALA A 543 2.73 16.50 -9.88
CA ALA A 543 3.51 17.65 -9.44
C ALA A 543 5.00 17.30 -9.38
N PHE A 544 5.87 18.31 -9.46
CA PHE A 544 7.26 18.12 -9.05
C PHE A 544 7.38 18.14 -7.53
N ALA A 545 8.26 17.29 -7.01
CA ALA A 545 8.68 17.35 -5.61
C ALA A 545 10.03 18.04 -5.52
N VAL A 546 10.01 19.36 -5.30
CA VAL A 546 11.22 20.17 -5.17
C VAL A 546 11.51 20.44 -3.69
N SER A 547 12.79 20.34 -3.33
CA SER A 547 13.35 20.75 -2.04
C SER A 547 14.58 21.61 -2.29
N PRO A 548 14.79 22.72 -1.57
CA PRO A 548 16.02 23.50 -1.65
C PRO A 548 17.28 22.64 -1.45
N ALA A 549 17.23 21.63 -0.56
CA ALA A 549 18.34 20.72 -0.31
C ALA A 549 18.70 19.82 -1.50
N ASP A 550 17.71 19.45 -2.31
CA ASP A 550 17.91 18.57 -3.46
C ASP A 550 18.59 19.30 -4.63
N TRP A 551 18.38 20.62 -4.71
CA TRP A 551 18.87 21.51 -5.76
C TRP A 551 20.16 22.25 -5.40
N LEU A 552 20.29 22.80 -4.19
CA LEU A 552 21.53 23.44 -3.74
C LEU A 552 22.72 22.48 -3.79
N ALA A 553 22.48 21.19 -3.57
CA ALA A 553 23.49 20.14 -3.63
C ALA A 553 24.22 20.03 -4.99
N PHE A 554 23.62 20.46 -6.11
CA PHE A 554 24.31 20.50 -7.40
C PHE A 554 25.51 21.46 -7.38
N ALA A 555 25.37 22.64 -6.77
CA ALA A 555 26.44 23.64 -6.76
C ALA A 555 27.73 23.18 -6.06
N TYR A 556 27.60 22.27 -5.10
CA TYR A 556 28.69 21.72 -4.30
C TYR A 556 29.05 20.27 -4.68
N LYS A 557 28.51 19.78 -5.81
CA LYS A 557 28.72 18.41 -6.27
C LYS A 557 30.14 18.22 -6.83
N PRO A 558 30.90 17.21 -6.36
CA PRO A 558 32.20 16.87 -6.93
C PRO A 558 32.09 16.41 -8.39
N GLY A 559 33.03 16.83 -9.23
CA GLY A 559 33.06 16.46 -10.65
C GLY A 559 32.02 17.17 -11.52
N LEU A 560 31.33 18.19 -10.98
CA LEU A 560 30.44 19.06 -11.75
C LEU A 560 31.09 20.43 -11.98
N GLU A 561 31.58 20.65 -13.19
CA GLU A 561 32.13 21.94 -13.62
C GLU A 561 30.99 22.94 -13.85
N GLN A 562 31.20 24.18 -13.41
CA GLN A 562 30.17 25.22 -13.41
C GLN A 562 30.78 26.55 -13.86
N LYS A 563 30.15 27.19 -14.84
CA LYS A 563 30.54 28.52 -15.35
C LYS A 563 29.31 29.32 -15.72
N ILE A 564 29.32 30.61 -15.42
CA ILE A 564 28.28 31.55 -15.87
C ILE A 564 28.85 32.30 -17.08
N VAL A 565 28.13 32.22 -18.22
CA VAL A 565 28.50 32.85 -19.49
C VAL A 565 27.23 33.45 -20.09
N ASP A 566 27.26 34.73 -20.45
CA ASP A 566 26.16 35.46 -21.11
C ASP A 566 24.79 35.29 -20.41
N GLY A 567 24.78 35.34 -19.08
CA GLY A 567 23.55 35.17 -18.27
C GLY A 567 23.05 33.72 -18.15
N VAL A 568 23.83 32.72 -18.59
CA VAL A 568 23.50 31.30 -18.49
C VAL A 568 24.51 30.57 -17.61
N LEU A 569 24.04 29.89 -16.57
CA LEU A 569 24.83 28.89 -15.85
C LEU A 569 24.92 27.63 -16.71
N ILE A 570 26.14 27.25 -17.06
CA ILE A 570 26.45 26.01 -17.77
C ILE A 570 27.09 25.06 -16.74
N ALA A 571 26.39 23.95 -16.49
CA ALA A 571 26.79 22.91 -15.55
C ALA A 571 27.15 21.64 -16.34
N GLU A 572 28.43 21.27 -16.36
CA GLU A 572 29.02 20.24 -17.21
C GLU A 572 29.60 19.08 -16.38
N HIS A 573 29.11 17.87 -16.64
CA HIS A 573 29.58 16.61 -16.10
C HIS A 573 29.88 15.66 -17.28
N PRO A 574 30.83 14.71 -17.19
CA PRO A 574 31.23 13.86 -18.32
C PRO A 574 30.11 13.14 -19.10
N LYS A 575 28.91 12.99 -18.53
CA LYS A 575 27.75 12.38 -19.18
C LYS A 575 26.54 13.30 -19.34
N GLN A 576 26.53 14.48 -18.72
CA GLN A 576 25.34 15.34 -18.67
C GLN A 576 25.70 16.82 -18.71
N ARG A 577 24.85 17.60 -19.38
CA ARG A 577 24.99 19.04 -19.52
C ARG A 577 23.68 19.73 -19.21
N CYS A 578 23.67 20.62 -18.23
CA CYS A 578 22.50 21.42 -17.88
C CYS A 578 22.81 22.91 -18.11
N ARG A 579 21.87 23.62 -18.73
CA ARG A 579 21.94 25.06 -19.02
C ARG A 579 20.76 25.75 -18.36
N ILE A 580 21.04 26.72 -17.50
CA ILE A 580 20.05 27.39 -16.66
C ILE A 580 20.19 28.90 -16.85
N ASP A 581 19.09 29.57 -17.16
CA ASP A 581 19.03 31.04 -17.18
C ASP A 581 19.25 31.60 -15.76
N VAL A 582 20.26 32.46 -15.58
CA VAL A 582 20.69 32.93 -14.26
C VAL A 582 19.63 33.80 -13.60
N ALA A 583 18.89 34.61 -14.36
CA ALA A 583 17.92 35.55 -13.82
C ALA A 583 16.65 34.84 -13.33
N THR A 584 16.09 33.96 -14.16
CA THR A 584 14.80 33.30 -13.92
C THR A 584 14.90 31.91 -13.30
N GLY A 585 16.07 31.27 -13.36
CA GLY A 585 16.24 29.85 -13.03
C GLY A 585 15.70 28.90 -14.11
N ARG A 586 15.22 29.40 -15.25
CA ARG A 586 14.66 28.54 -16.30
C ARG A 586 15.69 27.52 -16.78
N VAL A 587 15.36 26.23 -16.68
CA VAL A 587 16.15 25.18 -17.34
C VAL A 587 15.91 25.29 -18.83
N LEU A 588 16.94 25.72 -19.55
CA LEU A 588 16.91 25.95 -20.99
C LEU A 588 17.12 24.64 -21.75
N GLN A 589 18.00 23.78 -21.23
CA GLN A 589 18.43 22.53 -21.86
C GLN A 589 19.05 21.62 -20.79
N TRP A 590 18.69 20.35 -20.78
CA TRP A 590 19.35 19.33 -19.96
C TRP A 590 19.54 18.06 -20.78
N ASP A 591 20.75 17.87 -21.29
CA ASP A 591 21.10 16.71 -22.11
C ASP A 591 21.92 15.68 -21.32
N SER A 592 21.90 14.46 -21.81
CA SER A 592 22.74 13.36 -21.36
C SER A 592 23.22 12.51 -22.55
N ASP A 593 24.17 11.62 -22.30
CA ASP A 593 24.59 10.58 -23.24
C ASP A 593 23.47 9.61 -23.66
N ARG A 594 22.30 9.67 -23.02
CA ARG A 594 21.14 8.77 -23.23
C ARG A 594 19.82 9.52 -23.38
N GLY A 595 19.81 10.71 -23.99
CA GLY A 595 18.61 11.55 -24.17
C GLY A 595 18.61 12.77 -23.24
N GLY A 596 17.46 13.39 -22.98
CA GLY A 596 17.41 14.66 -22.26
C GLY A 596 16.08 15.00 -21.60
N VAL A 597 16.06 16.13 -20.91
CA VAL A 597 14.91 16.68 -20.19
C VAL A 597 14.66 18.10 -20.68
N TYR A 598 13.43 18.38 -21.14
CA TYR A 598 13.04 19.72 -21.58
C TYR A 598 11.57 20.00 -21.28
N PHE A 599 11.17 21.27 -21.43
CA PHE A 599 9.82 21.76 -21.15
C PHE A 599 9.23 22.39 -22.41
N GLN A 600 8.05 21.95 -22.82
CA GLN A 600 7.36 22.41 -24.02
C GLN A 600 5.86 22.52 -23.79
N LYS A 601 5.35 23.75 -23.67
CA LYS A 601 3.94 24.04 -23.46
C LYS A 601 3.05 23.55 -24.61
N GLY A 602 1.99 22.80 -24.29
CA GLY A 602 0.97 22.33 -25.23
C GLY A 602 1.37 21.10 -26.05
N LEU A 603 2.54 20.50 -25.80
CA LEU A 603 2.95 19.27 -26.46
C LEU A 603 2.08 18.09 -26.02
N TYR A 604 1.68 18.02 -24.74
CA TYR A 604 0.88 16.92 -24.23
C TYR A 604 -0.45 16.82 -24.96
N GLU A 605 -1.19 17.93 -25.07
CA GLU A 605 -2.49 17.94 -25.77
C GLU A 605 -2.34 17.62 -27.26
N LYS A 606 -1.31 18.16 -27.92
CA LYS A 606 -1.03 17.86 -29.32
C LYS A 606 -0.82 16.34 -29.52
N GLU A 607 0.04 15.73 -28.72
CA GLU A 607 0.41 14.31 -28.85
C GLU A 607 -0.71 13.38 -28.36
N ARG A 608 -1.51 13.84 -27.38
CA ARG A 608 -2.77 13.19 -26.95
C ARG A 608 -3.77 13.15 -28.10
N THR A 609 -4.06 14.28 -28.76
CA THR A 609 -4.97 14.33 -29.90
C THR A 609 -4.51 13.40 -31.03
N VAL A 610 -3.21 13.45 -31.40
CA VAL A 610 -2.65 12.54 -32.41
C VAL A 610 -2.85 11.06 -32.06
N LEU A 611 -2.68 10.67 -30.79
CA LEU A 611 -2.95 9.30 -30.35
C LEU A 611 -4.45 8.97 -30.42
N LEU A 612 -5.32 9.86 -29.95
CA LEU A 612 -6.77 9.62 -29.90
C LEU A 612 -7.39 9.53 -31.30
N ASP A 613 -6.96 10.37 -32.23
CA ASP A 613 -7.34 10.29 -33.64
C ASP A 613 -6.88 8.95 -34.25
N ALA A 614 -5.65 8.50 -33.94
CA ALA A 614 -5.11 7.24 -34.44
C ALA A 614 -5.79 5.97 -33.87
N VAL A 615 -6.30 6.01 -32.63
CA VAL A 615 -7.05 4.88 -32.06
C VAL A 615 -8.55 4.93 -32.36
N ALA A 616 -9.09 6.06 -32.81
CA ALA A 616 -10.51 6.17 -33.20
C ALA A 616 -10.88 5.26 -34.38
N GLU A 617 -9.92 4.95 -35.25
CA GLU A 617 -10.08 3.98 -36.36
C GLU A 617 -9.95 2.52 -35.91
N LYS A 618 -9.48 2.25 -34.68
CA LYS A 618 -9.26 0.91 -34.13
C LYS A 618 -10.42 0.45 -33.25
N GLN A 619 -10.73 -0.85 -33.28
CA GLN A 619 -11.70 -1.42 -32.35
C GLN A 619 -11.12 -1.47 -30.93
N ASN A 620 -11.91 -1.04 -29.94
CA ASN A 620 -11.54 -1.13 -28.52
C ASN A 620 -11.70 -2.57 -28.00
N ALA A 621 -10.66 -3.10 -27.37
CA ALA A 621 -10.61 -4.42 -26.76
C ALA A 621 -11.16 -4.46 -25.32
N TYR A 622 -11.38 -3.32 -24.67
CA TYR A 622 -11.83 -3.25 -23.28
C TYR A 622 -13.23 -3.86 -23.09
N GLN A 623 -13.39 -4.64 -22.02
CA GLN A 623 -14.66 -5.25 -21.63
C GLN A 623 -15.00 -4.86 -20.18
N ALA A 624 -16.03 -4.06 -19.97
CA ALA A 624 -16.39 -3.53 -18.64
C ALA A 624 -16.74 -4.60 -17.59
N LYS A 625 -17.21 -5.78 -18.01
CA LYS A 625 -17.45 -6.93 -17.11
C LYS A 625 -16.18 -7.73 -16.79
N HIS A 626 -15.13 -7.57 -17.59
CA HIS A 626 -13.90 -8.33 -17.55
C HIS A 626 -12.66 -7.42 -17.73
N PRO A 627 -12.48 -6.38 -16.91
CA PRO A 627 -11.50 -5.33 -17.13
C PRO A 627 -10.04 -5.82 -17.14
N LEU A 628 -9.67 -6.75 -16.25
CA LEU A 628 -8.34 -7.37 -16.20
C LEU A 628 -8.18 -8.46 -17.24
N THR A 629 -9.20 -9.30 -17.48
CA THR A 629 -9.11 -10.33 -18.52
C THR A 629 -8.94 -9.69 -19.90
N SER A 630 -9.71 -8.66 -20.24
CA SER A 630 -9.56 -7.93 -21.51
C SER A 630 -8.22 -7.21 -21.64
N LEU A 631 -7.70 -6.62 -20.56
CA LEU A 631 -6.35 -6.04 -20.53
C LEU A 631 -5.26 -7.09 -20.75
N ALA A 632 -5.36 -8.23 -20.07
CA ALA A 632 -4.40 -9.32 -20.22
C ALA A 632 -4.45 -9.95 -21.61
N GLN A 633 -5.64 -10.13 -22.19
CA GLN A 633 -5.82 -10.60 -23.57
C GLN A 633 -5.18 -9.62 -24.58
N PHE A 634 -5.38 -8.31 -24.39
CA PHE A 634 -4.74 -7.27 -25.21
C PHE A 634 -3.21 -7.34 -25.11
N LEU A 635 -2.64 -7.42 -23.90
CA LEU A 635 -1.19 -7.56 -23.69
C LEU A 635 -0.62 -8.89 -24.23
N CYS A 636 -1.45 -9.91 -24.42
CA CYS A 636 -1.09 -11.18 -25.06
C CYS A 636 -1.25 -11.18 -26.60
N ALA A 637 -1.60 -10.05 -27.24
CA ALA A 637 -1.55 -9.94 -28.69
C ALA A 637 -0.09 -10.06 -29.17
N ALA A 638 0.15 -10.83 -30.24
CA ALA A 638 1.49 -11.15 -30.75
C ALA A 638 2.48 -9.96 -30.83
N PRO A 639 2.14 -8.81 -31.47
CA PRO A 639 3.08 -7.70 -31.54
C PRO A 639 3.42 -7.10 -30.17
N ILE A 640 2.44 -6.94 -29.28
CA ILE A 640 2.63 -6.37 -27.94
C ILE A 640 3.47 -7.31 -27.06
N TRP A 641 3.18 -8.60 -27.12
CA TRP A 641 3.89 -9.62 -26.35
C TRP A 641 5.37 -9.68 -26.73
N ASN A 642 5.67 -9.60 -28.03
CA ASN A 642 7.02 -9.61 -28.55
C ASN A 642 7.80 -8.36 -28.09
N ASP A 643 7.21 -7.16 -28.18
CA ASP A 643 7.79 -5.92 -27.65
C ASP A 643 8.10 -5.99 -26.15
N ILE A 644 7.18 -6.53 -25.35
CA ILE A 644 7.38 -6.70 -23.90
C ILE A 644 8.55 -7.66 -23.62
N HIS A 645 8.65 -8.77 -24.36
CA HIS A 645 9.77 -9.70 -24.22
C HIS A 645 11.11 -9.08 -24.70
N GLU A 646 11.10 -8.31 -25.80
CA GLU A 646 12.27 -7.60 -26.33
C GLU A 646 12.78 -6.52 -25.35
N ALA A 647 11.87 -5.87 -24.62
CA ALA A 647 12.19 -4.87 -23.60
C ALA A 647 12.73 -5.48 -22.29
N ILE A 648 12.17 -6.61 -21.84
CA ILE A 648 12.58 -7.26 -20.57
C ILE A 648 13.98 -7.90 -20.66
N ARG A 649 14.42 -8.32 -21.85
CA ARG A 649 15.60 -9.18 -22.01
C ARG A 649 16.94 -8.46 -22.28
N ASP A 650 16.99 -7.12 -22.28
CA ASP A 650 18.24 -6.33 -22.41
C ASP A 650 19.18 -6.79 -23.55
N GLY A 651 18.60 -7.16 -24.70
CA GLY A 651 19.33 -7.62 -25.89
C GLY A 651 19.73 -9.10 -25.90
N GLU A 652 19.30 -9.95 -24.95
CA GLU A 652 19.41 -11.40 -25.13
C GLU A 652 18.52 -11.89 -26.29
N PRO A 653 19.02 -12.76 -27.19
CA PRO A 653 18.23 -13.26 -28.32
C PRO A 653 17.00 -14.03 -27.84
N VAL A 654 15.88 -13.76 -28.49
CA VAL A 654 14.62 -14.46 -28.27
C VAL A 654 14.66 -15.80 -29.02
N VAL A 655 14.26 -16.87 -28.35
CA VAL A 655 13.85 -18.11 -29.04
C VAL A 655 12.38 -17.89 -29.37
N GLU A 656 12.09 -17.47 -30.60
CA GLU A 656 10.77 -16.96 -31.00
C GLU A 656 9.65 -17.98 -30.71
N GLU A 657 9.89 -19.25 -31.07
CA GLU A 657 8.99 -20.38 -30.83
C GLU A 657 8.55 -20.50 -29.35
N ALA A 658 9.50 -20.37 -28.41
CA ALA A 658 9.21 -20.47 -26.98
C ALA A 658 8.42 -19.26 -26.45
N SER A 659 8.61 -18.08 -27.05
CA SER A 659 7.83 -16.87 -26.72
C SER A 659 6.38 -17.00 -27.20
N ASP A 660 6.18 -17.49 -28.42
CA ASP A 660 4.84 -17.68 -29.00
C ASP A 660 4.08 -18.82 -28.32
N ALA A 661 4.71 -19.95 -28.00
CA ALA A 661 4.09 -21.02 -27.22
C ALA A 661 3.66 -20.51 -25.83
N GLN A 662 4.47 -19.69 -25.15
CA GLN A 662 4.09 -19.07 -23.87
C GLN A 662 2.84 -18.18 -24.03
N ARG A 663 2.79 -17.40 -25.11
CA ARG A 663 1.69 -16.49 -25.45
C ARG A 663 0.39 -17.25 -25.70
N ARG A 664 0.40 -18.27 -26.57
CA ARG A 664 -0.78 -19.11 -26.87
C ARG A 664 -1.32 -19.78 -25.61
N ALA A 665 -0.44 -20.31 -24.77
CA ALA A 665 -0.81 -20.94 -23.51
C ALA A 665 -1.53 -19.97 -22.56
N VAL A 666 -0.99 -18.75 -22.38
CA VAL A 666 -1.64 -17.72 -21.55
C VAL A 666 -2.98 -17.28 -22.15
N GLN A 667 -3.09 -17.16 -23.48
CA GLN A 667 -4.37 -16.85 -24.14
C GLN A 667 -5.44 -17.92 -23.90
N LYS A 668 -5.11 -19.22 -24.00
CA LYS A 668 -6.02 -20.33 -23.69
C LYS A 668 -6.51 -20.28 -22.23
N LEU A 669 -5.62 -20.00 -21.28
CA LEU A 669 -5.98 -19.87 -19.86
C LEU A 669 -6.83 -18.62 -19.58
N LEU A 670 -6.56 -17.49 -20.23
CA LEU A 670 -7.38 -16.27 -20.11
C LEU A 670 -8.79 -16.48 -20.69
N ALA A 671 -8.92 -17.23 -21.79
CA ALA A 671 -10.21 -17.59 -22.37
C ALA A 671 -11.05 -18.51 -21.45
N ALA A 672 -10.38 -19.27 -20.57
CA ALA A 672 -11.00 -20.12 -19.54
C ALA A 672 -11.23 -19.41 -18.19
N GLY A 673 -11.19 -18.07 -18.17
CA GLY A 673 -11.54 -17.30 -16.97
C GLY A 673 -10.46 -17.20 -15.91
N LEU A 674 -9.17 -17.36 -16.24
CA LEU A 674 -8.05 -17.24 -15.28
C LEU A 674 -8.08 -15.98 -14.40
N LEU A 675 -8.53 -14.84 -14.95
CA LEU A 675 -8.62 -13.55 -14.24
C LEU A 675 -10.05 -13.08 -13.93
N GLU A 676 -11.06 -13.84 -14.37
CA GLU A 676 -12.47 -13.60 -14.04
C GLU A 676 -12.72 -13.36 -12.54
N PRO A 677 -12.00 -13.98 -11.59
CA PRO A 677 -12.21 -13.67 -10.18
C PRO A 677 -11.84 -12.26 -9.77
N LEU A 678 -10.74 -11.76 -10.31
CA LEU A 678 -10.29 -10.42 -9.98
C LEU A 678 -11.19 -9.38 -10.67
N ASP A 679 -11.79 -9.74 -11.80
CA ASP A 679 -12.76 -8.90 -12.54
C ASP A 679 -14.01 -8.60 -11.71
N LEU A 680 -14.72 -9.59 -11.14
CA LEU A 680 -15.94 -9.29 -10.38
C LEU A 680 -15.63 -8.64 -9.02
N TRP A 681 -14.47 -8.94 -8.43
CA TRP A 681 -14.03 -8.26 -7.21
C TRP A 681 -13.84 -6.75 -7.46
N ILE A 682 -13.31 -6.37 -8.62
CA ILE A 682 -13.23 -4.96 -9.05
C ILE A 682 -14.64 -4.40 -9.30
N GLY A 683 -15.47 -5.07 -10.10
CA GLY A 683 -16.82 -4.60 -10.45
C GLY A 683 -17.76 -4.37 -9.25
N LYS A 684 -17.57 -5.12 -8.15
CA LYS A 684 -18.33 -4.90 -6.90
C LYS A 684 -17.79 -3.74 -6.03
N GLN A 685 -16.54 -3.31 -6.20
CA GLN A 685 -16.01 -2.15 -5.46
C GLN A 685 -16.53 -0.80 -5.99
N GLU A 686 -16.85 -0.70 -7.28
CA GLU A 686 -17.30 0.55 -7.91
C GLU A 686 -18.69 1.03 -7.45
N GLN A 687 -19.42 0.19 -6.72
CA GLN A 687 -20.75 0.50 -6.20
C GLN A 687 -20.69 1.22 -4.83
N GLY A 688 -20.76 2.55 -4.87
CA GLY A 688 -21.13 3.39 -3.71
C GLY A 688 -20.33 4.70 -3.58
N ARG A 689 -21.00 5.83 -3.83
CA ARG A 689 -20.49 7.19 -3.53
C ARG A 689 -20.20 7.33 -2.03
N GLY A 690 -19.30 8.26 -1.67
CA GLY A 690 -18.81 8.42 -0.29
C GLY A 690 -19.89 8.71 0.76
N GLU A 691 -20.93 9.45 0.38
CA GLU A 691 -21.96 9.98 1.30
C GLU A 691 -22.95 8.90 1.79
N GLU A 692 -23.21 7.87 0.98
CA GLU A 692 -24.08 6.74 1.34
C GLU A 692 -23.40 5.70 2.26
N ARG A 693 -22.13 5.90 2.65
CA ARG A 693 -21.36 4.92 3.42
C ARG A 693 -21.82 4.84 4.87
N PHE A 694 -22.81 3.99 5.13
CA PHE A 694 -23.10 3.45 6.44
C PHE A 694 -21.95 2.55 6.93
N PHE A 695 -21.72 2.49 8.24
CA PHE A 695 -20.67 1.66 8.83
C PHE A 695 -21.16 1.12 10.17
N VAL A 696 -21.11 -0.20 10.32
CA VAL A 696 -21.29 -0.87 11.61
C VAL A 696 -19.89 -1.00 12.25
N PRO A 697 -19.60 -0.28 13.34
CA PRO A 697 -18.29 -0.34 13.96
C PRO A 697 -18.14 -1.62 14.78
N SER A 698 -17.16 -2.43 14.39
CA SER A 698 -16.73 -3.59 15.15
C SER A 698 -15.95 -3.18 16.39
N ASN A 699 -16.31 -3.71 17.57
CA ASN A 699 -15.52 -3.57 18.81
C ASN A 699 -14.14 -4.29 18.77
N ASP A 700 -13.81 -4.94 17.65
CA ASP A 700 -12.56 -5.66 17.46
C ASP A 700 -11.38 -4.68 17.31
N LEU A 701 -10.39 -4.83 18.19
CA LEU A 701 -9.10 -4.17 18.06
C LEU A 701 -8.51 -4.48 16.67
N GLY A 702 -8.33 -3.44 15.87
CA GLY A 702 -7.81 -3.53 14.50
C GLY A 702 -6.47 -4.27 14.40
N PRO A 703 -6.12 -4.73 13.19
CA PRO A 703 -5.02 -5.67 12.99
C PRO A 703 -3.68 -5.06 13.42
N LYS A 704 -3.05 -5.67 14.42
CA LYS A 704 -1.78 -5.20 15.02
C LYS A 704 -0.56 -5.25 14.08
N SER A 705 -0.72 -5.74 12.84
CA SER A 705 0.35 -5.79 11.84
C SER A 705 -0.22 -5.77 10.41
N PRO A 706 0.58 -5.34 9.39
CA PRO A 706 0.15 -5.39 7.99
C PRO A 706 -0.19 -6.80 7.49
N PHE A 707 0.50 -7.82 7.99
CA PHE A 707 0.20 -9.22 7.66
C PHE A 707 -1.15 -9.65 8.26
N GLY A 708 -1.44 -9.26 9.50
CA GLY A 708 -2.76 -9.45 10.11
C GLY A 708 -3.87 -8.71 9.36
N MET A 709 -3.59 -7.51 8.83
CA MET A 709 -4.54 -6.77 8.00
C MET A 709 -4.86 -7.50 6.70
N GLY A 710 -3.85 -8.10 6.05
CA GLY A 710 -4.04 -8.98 4.90
C GLY A 710 -4.91 -10.19 5.23
N ILE A 711 -4.65 -10.88 6.34
CA ILE A 711 -5.47 -12.02 6.81
C ILE A 711 -6.92 -11.59 7.04
N GLN A 712 -7.16 -10.46 7.72
CA GLN A 712 -8.53 -9.99 7.99
C GLN A 712 -9.29 -9.60 6.72
N LEU A 713 -8.62 -8.97 5.74
CA LEU A 713 -9.23 -8.62 4.45
C LEU A 713 -9.63 -9.89 3.68
N VAL A 714 -8.71 -10.86 3.58
CA VAL A 714 -8.94 -12.14 2.93
C VAL A 714 -10.06 -12.92 3.63
N ALA A 715 -10.04 -12.99 4.97
CA ALA A 715 -11.07 -13.67 5.76
C ALA A 715 -12.47 -13.04 5.58
N ARG A 716 -12.59 -11.71 5.55
CA ARG A 716 -13.88 -11.04 5.28
C ARG A 716 -14.39 -11.37 3.88
N ALA A 717 -13.54 -11.28 2.86
CA ALA A 717 -13.90 -11.68 1.49
C ALA A 717 -14.29 -13.16 1.39
N SER A 718 -13.59 -14.06 2.11
CA SER A 718 -13.95 -15.48 2.20
C SER A 718 -15.34 -15.73 2.79
N LEU A 719 -15.78 -14.91 3.75
CA LEU A 719 -17.09 -15.04 4.40
C LEU A 719 -18.21 -14.39 3.56
N GLU A 720 -17.93 -13.23 2.96
CA GLU A 720 -18.86 -12.51 2.09
C GLU A 720 -19.16 -13.29 0.80
N TYR A 721 -18.13 -13.81 0.13
CA TYR A 721 -18.26 -14.50 -1.16
C TYR A 721 -18.33 -16.01 -1.03
N GLY A 722 -17.88 -16.61 0.07
CA GLY A 722 -17.89 -18.07 0.31
C GLY A 722 -19.16 -18.81 -0.12
N PRO A 723 -20.36 -18.36 0.29
CA PRO A 723 -21.62 -19.01 -0.08
C PRO A 723 -22.01 -18.86 -1.57
N GLN A 724 -21.37 -17.96 -2.31
CA GLN A 724 -21.53 -17.81 -3.78
C GLN A 724 -20.62 -18.80 -4.55
N ILE A 725 -19.58 -19.34 -3.91
CA ILE A 725 -18.62 -20.29 -4.49
C ILE A 725 -19.03 -21.74 -4.25
N PHE A 726 -19.39 -22.04 -3.00
CA PHE A 726 -19.53 -23.38 -2.44
C PHE A 726 -20.92 -23.56 -1.83
N PRO A 727 -21.60 -24.70 -2.05
CA PRO A 727 -22.92 -24.93 -1.47
C PRO A 727 -22.89 -24.96 0.07
N GLU A 728 -23.97 -24.47 0.69
CA GLU A 728 -24.06 -24.24 2.14
C GLU A 728 -23.82 -25.50 3.01
N GLY A 729 -24.15 -26.69 2.47
CA GLY A 729 -23.97 -27.97 3.14
C GLY A 729 -22.57 -28.60 2.98
N GLU A 730 -21.75 -28.13 2.05
CA GLU A 730 -20.51 -28.82 1.65
C GLU A 730 -19.31 -28.50 2.55
N TRP A 731 -18.37 -29.44 2.65
CA TRP A 731 -17.18 -29.28 3.49
C TRP A 731 -16.31 -28.05 3.13
N PRO A 732 -16.12 -27.63 1.86
CA PRO A 732 -15.23 -26.52 1.54
C PRO A 732 -15.74 -25.21 2.13
N LEU A 733 -17.07 -24.97 2.11
CA LEU A 733 -17.63 -23.77 2.74
C LEU A 733 -17.47 -23.81 4.26
N LYS A 734 -17.78 -24.94 4.90
CA LYS A 734 -17.61 -25.12 6.35
C LYS A 734 -16.16 -24.83 6.77
N VAL A 735 -15.19 -25.38 6.05
CA VAL A 735 -13.76 -25.17 6.30
C VAL A 735 -13.34 -23.74 5.99
N LEU A 736 -13.75 -23.15 4.87
CA LEU A 736 -13.44 -21.76 4.49
C LEU A 736 -13.99 -20.75 5.51
N ARG A 737 -15.24 -20.94 5.94
CA ARG A 737 -15.93 -20.12 6.94
C ARG A 737 -15.21 -20.17 8.28
N GLU A 738 -14.92 -21.38 8.78
CA GLU A 738 -14.17 -21.56 10.01
C GLU A 738 -12.73 -21.04 9.92
N SER A 739 -12.06 -21.18 8.77
CA SER A 739 -10.74 -20.58 8.51
C SER A 739 -10.77 -19.06 8.70
N ALA A 740 -11.78 -18.42 8.14
CA ALA A 740 -11.94 -16.98 8.17
C ALA A 740 -12.33 -16.49 9.57
N LEU A 741 -13.27 -17.15 10.25
CA LEU A 741 -13.63 -16.84 11.63
C LEU A 741 -12.44 -17.02 12.59
N VAL A 742 -11.63 -18.08 12.43
CA VAL A 742 -10.33 -18.22 13.12
C VAL A 742 -9.40 -17.03 12.83
N GLY A 743 -9.24 -16.65 11.55
CA GLY A 743 -8.40 -15.53 11.12
C GLY A 743 -8.86 -14.17 11.66
N LEU A 744 -10.16 -14.04 11.97
CA LEU A 744 -10.79 -12.88 12.60
C LEU A 744 -10.79 -12.96 14.14
N GLY A 745 -10.31 -14.07 14.74
CA GLY A 745 -10.27 -14.27 16.20
C GLY A 745 -11.61 -14.67 16.82
N LYS A 746 -12.54 -15.23 16.02
CA LYS A 746 -13.92 -15.58 16.37
C LYS A 746 -14.24 -17.10 16.27
N PRO A 747 -13.41 -18.04 16.78
CA PRO A 747 -13.54 -19.48 16.52
C PRO A 747 -14.66 -20.17 17.35
N ARG A 748 -15.84 -19.55 17.49
CA ARG A 748 -16.90 -20.02 18.40
C ARG A 748 -17.50 -21.36 17.97
N TYR A 749 -17.82 -21.50 16.68
CA TYR A 749 -18.44 -22.70 16.12
C TYR A 749 -17.43 -23.74 15.62
N PHE A 750 -16.15 -23.39 15.62
CA PHE A 750 -15.04 -24.23 15.18
C PHE A 750 -15.06 -25.64 15.77
N LYS A 751 -15.27 -25.80 17.09
CA LYS A 751 -15.28 -27.13 17.73
C LYS A 751 -16.47 -27.99 17.31
N PRO A 752 -17.74 -27.52 17.35
CA PRO A 752 -18.88 -28.23 16.78
C PRO A 752 -18.72 -28.59 15.29
N VAL A 753 -18.30 -27.63 14.45
CA VAL A 753 -18.10 -27.87 13.00
C VAL A 753 -17.00 -28.91 12.79
N LEU A 754 -15.86 -28.77 13.48
CA LEU A 754 -14.79 -29.75 13.44
C LEU A 754 -15.27 -31.14 13.84
N LYS A 755 -16.03 -31.26 14.92
CA LYS A 755 -16.58 -32.54 15.36
C LYS A 755 -17.43 -33.18 14.26
N GLY A 756 -18.36 -32.42 13.67
CA GLY A 756 -19.18 -32.90 12.56
C GLY A 756 -18.36 -33.31 11.33
N LEU A 757 -17.29 -32.57 11.00
CA LEU A 757 -16.38 -32.91 9.90
C LEU A 757 -15.55 -34.19 10.19
N LEU A 758 -15.35 -34.57 11.46
CA LEU A 758 -14.62 -35.80 11.82
C LEU A 758 -15.53 -37.03 11.94
N GLU A 759 -16.80 -36.82 12.27
CA GLU A 759 -17.82 -37.86 12.38
C GLU A 759 -18.43 -38.25 11.02
N ASP A 760 -18.31 -37.40 9.99
CA ASP A 760 -18.74 -37.73 8.62
C ASP A 760 -17.83 -38.80 7.99
N PRO A 761 -18.37 -39.99 7.64
CA PRO A 761 -17.59 -41.04 6.97
C PRO A 761 -17.20 -40.67 5.53
N LYS A 762 -17.90 -39.71 4.90
CA LYS A 762 -17.59 -39.27 3.52
C LYS A 762 -16.36 -38.36 3.45
N ILE A 763 -15.94 -37.77 4.58
CA ILE A 763 -14.83 -36.82 4.59
C ILE A 763 -13.48 -37.52 4.40
N GLY A 764 -12.71 -37.02 3.45
CA GLY A 764 -11.46 -37.59 3.00
C GLY A 764 -10.22 -36.78 3.41
N PRO A 765 -9.12 -36.93 2.66
CA PRO A 765 -7.82 -36.39 3.03
C PRO A 765 -7.65 -34.89 2.70
N LEU A 766 -8.45 -34.33 1.77
CA LEU A 766 -8.39 -32.90 1.40
C LEU A 766 -9.05 -32.04 2.47
N CYS A 767 -10.23 -32.45 2.95
CA CYS A 767 -10.93 -31.79 4.04
C CYS A 767 -10.10 -31.87 5.32
N LEU A 768 -9.73 -33.09 5.75
CA LEU A 768 -8.93 -33.29 6.97
C LEU A 768 -7.57 -32.59 6.89
N GLY A 769 -6.92 -32.57 5.72
CA GLY A 769 -5.66 -31.86 5.50
C GLY A 769 -5.79 -30.34 5.51
N SER A 770 -6.88 -29.80 4.97
CA SER A 770 -7.17 -28.37 5.03
C SER A 770 -7.38 -27.94 6.49
N VAL A 771 -8.22 -28.68 7.23
CA VAL A 771 -8.48 -28.45 8.66
C VAL A 771 -7.20 -28.59 9.51
N ALA A 772 -6.36 -29.61 9.25
CA ALA A 772 -5.06 -29.76 9.91
C ALA A 772 -4.14 -28.56 9.63
N GLY A 773 -4.14 -28.05 8.40
CA GLY A 773 -3.40 -26.85 8.01
C GLY A 773 -3.84 -25.59 8.77
N LEU A 774 -5.14 -25.40 8.99
CA LEU A 774 -5.66 -24.31 9.82
C LEU A 774 -5.25 -24.47 11.29
N LEU A 775 -5.46 -25.68 11.84
CA LEU A 775 -5.09 -25.99 13.22
C LEU A 775 -3.60 -25.85 13.49
N ALA A 776 -2.73 -26.03 12.50
CA ALA A 776 -1.28 -25.83 12.67
C ALA A 776 -0.92 -24.41 13.16
N HIS A 777 -1.83 -23.44 13.00
CA HIS A 777 -1.71 -22.07 13.51
C HIS A 777 -2.36 -21.84 14.89
N ILE A 778 -3.22 -22.74 15.37
CA ILE A 778 -3.96 -22.63 16.65
C ILE A 778 -3.48 -23.68 17.66
N ASP A 779 -3.62 -24.96 17.31
CA ASP A 779 -3.29 -26.13 18.10
C ASP A 779 -2.50 -27.13 17.24
N SER A 780 -1.18 -27.03 17.34
CA SER A 780 -0.24 -27.92 16.65
C SER A 780 -0.31 -29.40 17.07
N ASN A 781 -0.97 -29.76 18.17
CA ASN A 781 -1.16 -31.14 18.58
C ASN A 781 -2.40 -31.72 17.89
N LEU A 782 -3.52 -31.00 17.93
CA LEU A 782 -4.74 -31.40 17.22
C LEU A 782 -4.49 -31.42 15.69
N ALA A 783 -3.75 -30.45 15.16
CA ALA A 783 -3.25 -30.46 13.78
C ALA A 783 -2.49 -31.75 13.43
N SER A 784 -1.58 -32.18 14.32
CA SER A 784 -0.81 -33.41 14.13
C SER A 784 -1.66 -34.68 14.25
N GLN A 785 -2.76 -34.65 15.00
CA GLN A 785 -3.71 -35.78 15.09
C GLN A 785 -4.55 -35.87 13.80
N LEU A 786 -5.09 -34.75 13.33
CA LEU A 786 -5.83 -34.71 12.07
C LEU A 786 -4.94 -35.05 10.88
N ALA A 787 -3.68 -34.61 10.88
CA ALA A 787 -2.74 -34.98 9.83
C ALA A 787 -2.48 -36.49 9.77
N ARG A 788 -2.45 -37.18 10.92
CA ARG A 788 -2.39 -38.66 10.98
C ARG A 788 -3.67 -39.30 10.45
N GLN A 789 -4.85 -38.79 10.82
CA GLN A 789 -6.13 -39.30 10.30
C GLN A 789 -6.27 -39.10 8.79
N ALA A 790 -5.91 -37.91 8.29
CA ALA A 790 -5.85 -37.63 6.86
C ALA A 790 -4.93 -38.61 6.14
N LEU A 791 -3.72 -38.87 6.67
CA LEU A 791 -2.76 -39.85 6.12
C LEU A 791 -3.31 -41.28 6.00
N LEU A 792 -4.24 -41.68 6.88
CA LEU A 792 -4.92 -42.98 6.83
C LEU A 792 -6.06 -43.02 5.79
N ARG A 793 -6.54 -41.86 5.31
CA ARG A 793 -7.56 -41.71 4.26
C ARG A 793 -6.98 -41.16 2.94
N VAL A 794 -5.65 -41.19 2.74
CA VAL A 794 -5.04 -40.82 1.44
C VAL A 794 -5.11 -42.01 0.49
N ASP A 795 -6.34 -42.26 0.03
CA ASP A 795 -6.72 -43.20 -1.02
C ASP A 795 -7.66 -42.50 -2.03
N GLN A 796 -7.89 -43.15 -3.17
CA GLN A 796 -8.63 -42.55 -4.29
C GLN A 796 -10.13 -42.36 -3.99
N GLU A 797 -10.74 -43.24 -3.18
CA GLU A 797 -12.18 -43.21 -2.90
C GLU A 797 -12.54 -42.04 -1.97
N HIS A 798 -11.86 -41.93 -0.84
CA HIS A 798 -12.03 -40.80 0.08
C HIS A 798 -11.64 -39.46 -0.57
N PHE A 799 -10.63 -39.46 -1.45
CA PHE A 799 -10.25 -38.26 -2.20
C PHE A 799 -11.34 -37.83 -3.20
N ALA A 800 -11.92 -38.76 -3.95
CA ALA A 800 -13.00 -38.45 -4.90
C ALA A 800 -14.25 -37.92 -4.18
N SER A 801 -14.55 -38.44 -2.98
CA SER A 801 -15.62 -37.94 -2.11
C SER A 801 -15.41 -36.47 -1.71
N ASP A 802 -14.24 -36.12 -1.16
CA ASP A 802 -13.89 -34.72 -0.88
C ASP A 802 -13.91 -33.85 -2.14
N LEU A 803 -13.36 -34.35 -3.25
CA LEU A 803 -13.26 -33.61 -4.50
C LEU A 803 -14.65 -33.32 -5.08
N THR A 804 -15.63 -34.22 -4.91
CA THR A 804 -17.02 -33.98 -5.33
C THR A 804 -17.59 -32.72 -4.65
N GLY A 805 -17.39 -32.57 -3.34
CA GLY A 805 -17.82 -31.37 -2.61
C GLY A 805 -17.03 -30.11 -2.99
N LEU A 806 -15.74 -30.25 -3.30
CA LEU A 806 -14.87 -29.17 -3.79
C LEU A 806 -15.24 -28.70 -5.21
N LEU A 807 -15.72 -29.62 -6.05
CA LEU A 807 -16.13 -29.39 -7.44
C LEU A 807 -17.64 -29.15 -7.59
N ALA A 808 -18.37 -29.04 -6.48
CA ALA A 808 -19.76 -28.66 -6.43
C ALA A 808 -19.93 -27.13 -6.50
N GLY A 809 -20.97 -26.68 -7.21
CA GLY A 809 -21.26 -25.25 -7.35
C GLY A 809 -20.34 -24.50 -8.33
N PRO A 810 -20.46 -23.16 -8.39
CA PRO A 810 -19.86 -22.36 -9.46
C PRO A 810 -18.32 -22.39 -9.48
N GLY A 811 -17.65 -22.33 -8.32
CA GLY A 811 -16.19 -22.39 -8.27
C GLY A 811 -15.61 -23.74 -8.75
N GLY A 812 -16.38 -24.82 -8.56
CA GLY A 812 -16.05 -26.14 -9.09
C GLY A 812 -16.16 -26.24 -10.62
N ASN A 813 -17.08 -25.49 -11.23
CA ASN A 813 -17.20 -25.43 -12.69
C ASN A 813 -16.06 -24.61 -13.31
N TRP A 814 -15.76 -23.43 -12.76
CA TRP A 814 -14.58 -22.65 -13.14
C TRP A 814 -13.28 -23.47 -13.09
N PHE A 815 -13.10 -24.28 -12.03
CA PHE A 815 -11.92 -25.14 -11.94
C PHE A 815 -11.88 -26.25 -13.00
N LYS A 816 -13.03 -26.83 -13.38
CA LYS A 816 -13.12 -27.79 -14.49
C LYS A 816 -12.78 -27.13 -15.83
N GLU A 817 -13.29 -25.93 -16.09
CA GLU A 817 -12.99 -25.15 -17.30
C GLU A 817 -11.48 -24.83 -17.38
N MET A 818 -10.87 -24.40 -16.26
CA MET A 818 -9.42 -24.19 -16.16
C MET A 818 -8.60 -25.47 -16.37
N LEU A 819 -9.08 -26.63 -15.90
CA LEU A 819 -8.42 -27.92 -16.17
C LEU A 819 -8.56 -28.35 -17.63
N SER A 820 -9.73 -28.19 -18.24
CA SER A 820 -9.94 -28.46 -19.68
C SER A 820 -9.08 -27.55 -20.56
N ALA A 821 -8.86 -26.30 -20.15
CA ALA A 821 -7.97 -25.38 -20.84
C ALA A 821 -6.49 -25.76 -20.71
N LEU A 822 -6.09 -26.34 -19.58
CA LEU A 822 -4.76 -26.94 -19.39
C LEU A 822 -4.61 -28.21 -20.25
N GLU A 823 -5.62 -29.07 -20.29
CA GLU A 823 -5.65 -30.28 -21.12
C GLU A 823 -5.50 -29.94 -22.62
N GLY A 824 -6.13 -28.85 -23.07
CA GLY A 824 -6.00 -28.31 -24.43
C GLY A 824 -4.69 -27.58 -24.76
N LEU A 825 -3.67 -27.63 -23.88
CA LEU A 825 -2.35 -27.09 -24.17
C LEU A 825 -1.46 -28.08 -24.94
N GLU A 826 -0.75 -27.57 -25.94
CA GLU A 826 0.24 -28.30 -26.73
C GLU A 826 1.53 -28.57 -25.92
N GLU A 827 2.32 -29.55 -26.33
CA GLU A 827 3.61 -29.90 -25.70
C GLU A 827 4.54 -28.68 -25.55
N GLU A 828 4.64 -27.86 -26.60
CA GLU A 828 5.39 -26.60 -26.63
C GLU A 828 4.88 -25.60 -25.58
N GLU A 829 3.55 -25.48 -25.46
CA GLU A 829 2.85 -24.52 -24.60
C GLU A 829 3.04 -24.87 -23.11
N TRP A 830 3.01 -26.16 -22.78
CA TRP A 830 3.35 -26.67 -21.44
C TRP A 830 4.80 -26.33 -21.05
N ASP A 831 5.76 -26.59 -21.95
CA ASP A 831 7.17 -26.32 -21.69
C ASP A 831 7.45 -24.82 -21.58
N ALA A 832 6.75 -23.99 -22.36
CA ALA A 832 6.85 -22.53 -22.30
C ALA A 832 6.25 -21.93 -21.02
N LEU A 833 5.08 -22.43 -20.55
CA LEU A 833 4.54 -22.02 -19.24
C LEU A 833 5.48 -22.40 -18.08
N SER A 834 6.05 -23.60 -18.14
CA SER A 834 6.96 -24.10 -17.10
C SER A 834 8.27 -23.29 -17.09
N SER A 835 8.93 -23.16 -18.24
CA SER A 835 10.26 -22.54 -18.37
C SER A 835 10.26 -21.01 -18.39
N GLY A 836 9.14 -20.39 -18.78
CA GLY A 836 8.92 -18.94 -18.83
C GLY A 836 8.19 -18.41 -17.60
N VAL A 837 6.85 -18.51 -17.59
CA VAL A 837 5.97 -17.93 -16.55
C VAL A 837 6.34 -18.43 -15.15
N LEU A 838 6.55 -19.75 -15.01
CA LEU A 838 6.82 -20.39 -13.72
C LEU A 838 8.31 -20.54 -13.39
N LYS A 839 9.23 -19.95 -14.18
CA LYS A 839 10.70 -20.07 -14.00
C LYS A 839 11.19 -19.79 -12.58
N ASN A 840 10.56 -18.83 -11.91
CA ASN A 840 10.91 -18.40 -10.55
C ASN A 840 10.10 -19.11 -9.45
N PHE A 841 9.27 -20.09 -9.83
CA PHE A 841 8.33 -20.82 -8.96
C PHE A 841 8.48 -22.35 -9.12
N PRO A 842 9.57 -22.98 -8.62
CA PRO A 842 9.84 -24.41 -8.85
C PRO A 842 8.73 -25.37 -8.39
N ARG A 843 7.95 -24.99 -7.37
CA ARG A 843 6.76 -25.75 -6.95
C ARG A 843 5.62 -25.68 -7.96
N GLY A 844 5.45 -24.52 -8.61
CA GLY A 844 4.51 -24.34 -9.70
C GLY A 844 4.90 -25.22 -10.89
N GLN A 845 6.17 -25.20 -11.29
CA GLN A 845 6.70 -26.09 -12.35
C GLN A 845 6.45 -27.57 -12.03
N ALA A 846 6.79 -28.03 -10.82
CA ALA A 846 6.59 -29.43 -10.42
C ALA A 846 5.10 -29.83 -10.29
N LEU A 847 4.21 -28.89 -9.98
CA LEU A 847 2.75 -29.10 -10.03
C LEU A 847 2.28 -29.19 -11.49
N LEU A 848 2.65 -28.21 -12.32
CA LEU A 848 2.29 -28.12 -13.74
C LEU A 848 2.73 -29.38 -14.50
N GLN A 849 3.96 -29.84 -14.28
CA GLN A 849 4.49 -31.09 -14.85
C GLN A 849 3.68 -32.33 -14.46
N ARG A 850 3.25 -32.43 -13.19
CA ARG A 850 2.37 -33.53 -12.76
C ARG A 850 1.00 -33.46 -13.39
N ILE A 851 0.41 -32.26 -13.50
CA ILE A 851 -0.89 -32.07 -14.18
C ILE A 851 -0.79 -32.56 -15.62
N ARG A 852 0.22 -32.09 -16.37
CA ARG A 852 0.53 -32.57 -17.74
C ARG A 852 0.64 -34.09 -17.79
N GLU A 853 1.45 -34.69 -16.93
CA GLU A 853 1.69 -36.13 -16.93
C GLU A 853 0.45 -36.97 -16.58
N GLN A 854 -0.49 -36.47 -15.79
CA GLN A 854 -1.70 -37.23 -15.45
C GLN A 854 -2.87 -36.96 -16.41
N LEU A 855 -3.03 -35.74 -16.93
CA LEU A 855 -4.04 -35.42 -17.94
C LEU A 855 -3.72 -36.08 -19.30
N ILE A 856 -2.48 -35.98 -19.78
CA ILE A 856 -2.12 -36.51 -21.12
C ILE A 856 -2.08 -38.05 -21.18
N LYS A 857 -1.76 -38.73 -20.07
CA LYS A 857 -1.50 -40.19 -20.08
C LYS A 857 -2.72 -41.07 -19.84
N GLN A 858 -3.89 -40.52 -19.52
CA GLN A 858 -5.04 -41.34 -19.10
C GLN A 858 -6.38 -40.85 -19.64
N ASP A 859 -7.09 -41.76 -20.31
CA ASP A 859 -8.54 -41.72 -20.59
C ASP A 859 -9.35 -41.98 -19.29
N SER A 860 -8.99 -41.26 -18.21
CA SER A 860 -9.51 -41.50 -16.86
C SER A 860 -10.34 -40.34 -16.36
N HIS A 861 -11.38 -40.66 -15.59
CA HIS A 861 -12.14 -39.71 -14.79
C HIS A 861 -11.23 -38.67 -14.12
N ILE A 862 -11.56 -37.39 -14.32
CA ILE A 862 -10.81 -36.21 -13.88
C ILE A 862 -10.37 -36.30 -12.41
N ASP A 863 -11.20 -36.91 -11.56
CA ASP A 863 -10.95 -37.11 -10.13
C ASP A 863 -9.69 -37.95 -9.85
N LYS A 864 -9.43 -38.97 -10.68
CA LYS A 864 -8.24 -39.84 -10.57
C LYS A 864 -6.97 -39.08 -10.97
N ALA A 865 -7.03 -38.31 -12.04
CA ALA A 865 -5.92 -37.47 -12.47
C ALA A 865 -5.58 -36.43 -11.39
N ILE A 866 -6.58 -35.72 -10.87
CA ILE A 866 -6.41 -34.75 -9.78
C ILE A 866 -5.83 -35.43 -8.52
N TYR A 867 -6.30 -36.62 -8.16
CA TYR A 867 -5.73 -37.41 -7.06
C TYR A 867 -4.23 -37.66 -7.27
N GLN A 868 -3.83 -38.21 -8.41
CA GLN A 868 -2.43 -38.56 -8.69
C GLN A 868 -1.50 -37.34 -8.77
N VAL A 869 -2.03 -36.16 -9.14
CA VAL A 869 -1.29 -34.88 -9.10
C VAL A 869 -1.05 -34.42 -7.66
N ILE A 870 -2.11 -34.41 -6.85
CA ILE A 870 -2.12 -33.76 -5.53
C ILE A 870 -1.59 -34.68 -4.41
N GLU A 871 -1.79 -35.98 -4.52
CA GLU A 871 -1.45 -36.98 -3.50
C GLU A 871 -0.02 -36.86 -2.94
N PRO A 872 1.05 -36.69 -3.75
CA PRO A 872 2.40 -36.63 -3.21
C PRO A 872 2.65 -35.37 -2.38
N ASP A 873 2.09 -34.23 -2.80
CA ASP A 873 2.21 -32.96 -2.07
C ASP A 873 1.36 -32.96 -0.81
N LEU A 874 0.15 -33.52 -0.89
CA LEU A 874 -0.75 -33.68 0.24
C LEU A 874 -0.12 -34.60 1.29
N ARG A 875 0.36 -35.79 0.90
CA ARG A 875 1.02 -36.73 1.81
C ARG A 875 2.27 -36.11 2.46
N SER A 876 3.09 -35.41 1.68
CA SER A 876 4.29 -34.70 2.17
C SER A 876 3.93 -33.57 3.15
N ALA A 877 2.91 -32.77 2.83
CA ALA A 877 2.42 -31.70 3.71
C ALA A 877 1.89 -32.25 5.04
N LEU A 878 1.08 -33.31 4.99
CA LEU A 878 0.52 -33.97 6.16
C LEU A 878 1.63 -34.59 7.02
N GLN A 879 2.57 -35.33 6.43
CA GLN A 879 3.74 -35.88 7.13
C GLN A 879 4.55 -34.79 7.82
N GLY A 880 4.75 -33.62 7.17
CA GLY A 880 5.41 -32.46 7.77
C GLY A 880 4.64 -31.80 8.93
N MET A 881 3.34 -32.04 9.07
CA MET A 881 2.53 -31.62 10.22
C MET A 881 2.51 -32.67 11.34
N VAL A 882 2.82 -33.93 11.05
CA VAL A 882 2.91 -34.98 12.08
C VAL A 882 4.17 -34.78 12.91
N LYS A 883 3.99 -34.48 14.21
CA LYS A 883 5.11 -34.48 15.16
C LYS A 883 5.59 -35.92 15.37
N PRO A 884 6.92 -36.15 15.44
CA PRO A 884 7.43 -37.40 16.00
C PRO A 884 6.94 -37.53 17.45
N THR A 885 6.42 -38.71 17.79
CA THR A 885 6.09 -39.14 19.16
C THR A 885 7.34 -39.32 20.01
#